data_AF-A0A7V2F5H1-F1
#
_entry.id   AF-A0A7V2F5H1-F1
#
_cell.length_a   1.000
_cell.length_b   1.000
_cell.length_c   1.000
_cell.angle_alpha   90.00
_cell.angle_beta   90.00
_cell.angle_gamma   90.00
#
_symmetry.space_group_name_H-M   'P 1'
#
loop_
_entity.id
_entity.type
_entity.pdbx_description
1 polymer ?
#
loop_
_entity_poly.entity_id
_entity_poly.type
_entity_poly.pdbx_seq_one_letter_code
_entity_poly.pdbx_strand_id
1 'polypeptide(L)'
;MGLWAVVSGYGQGLSPIPAFPGAEGFGAFTPGGRGGKVYLVTTLEDYDTHEPIIPGSLRAAVEAEGPRIVVFRVAGYIDLKRPLVVAHPYLTIAGQTAPGEGITLRRYGIVIAAPHVILRYMRVRPGDVAGIEQDAIDVRANYVIIDHCSVSWATDETLSVGGRASEVTIQWCLIAESLNQSVHHKGAHGYGSLFASGGRISVHHTIYAFHASRNPRPKDVLLDFRNNLIYGFGERAGYSRNDRTQLNYVGNYLYPLAYSQNARYAFLLEGSNTRIFLQDNVLRLGDQLQKPGWALVRAPEGWSLQAIEAYTATAFPFPAPAVHTVPAEQVLALLLAQAGATRPRRDAVDRRILALMQQGKGRLIDTQEEVGGWPPLEQDAPPQDTDSDGMPDDWELRYGLNPHDPSDAAEDLDGDGYTNIEENLNNTDPTRPLRWLPPPKILPDPFAAPLDSVLTVSFELADTTLSVHYTLDGREPTAQDPRYTGPFQVRPPVHVRARFVSPNDTVFTTTAFAFYEAPEVLPAVAPQAPLRPGLAMRQYRAADWDESPPVETLMPVTADTVAYVDLSLWGDEPQTALWFEGYMRVPATGRYGFYVDADPRSRLWIDSHLVAHGRALEAGPFFVALEAGWHQVRLLLLRENDLAPTQVYWQQPEAPLQPLSTVDFFVERAPAP
;
A
#
# COMPACT_ATOMS: atom_id res chain seq x y z
N MET A 1 42.65 16.63 -4.42
CA MET A 1 42.69 16.45 -2.94
C MET A 1 41.41 17.02 -2.37
N GLY A 2 40.63 16.20 -1.69
CA GLY A 2 39.55 16.63 -0.78
C GLY A 2 38.13 16.45 -1.31
N LEU A 3 37.32 15.70 -0.55
CA LEU A 3 35.86 15.48 -0.62
C LEU A 3 35.32 14.31 -1.45
N TRP A 4 35.80 13.10 -1.14
CA TRP A 4 35.01 11.86 -1.23
C TRP A 4 35.32 11.01 0.01
N ALA A 5 34.76 11.38 1.15
CA ALA A 5 34.72 10.55 2.35
C ALA A 5 33.57 11.04 3.25
N VAL A 6 32.87 10.08 3.87
CA VAL A 6 31.70 10.23 4.74
C VAL A 6 30.35 10.42 4.03
N VAL A 7 29.90 9.37 3.33
CA VAL A 7 28.49 8.93 3.40
C VAL A 7 28.53 7.43 3.68
N SER A 8 28.88 7.07 4.93
CA SER A 8 28.67 5.72 5.46
C SER A 8 28.03 5.88 6.82
N GLY A 9 26.70 5.90 6.86
CA GLY A 9 26.01 6.04 8.14
C GLY A 9 24.52 6.38 8.09
N TYR A 10 23.76 5.93 7.08
CA TYR A 10 22.28 5.84 7.16
C TYR A 10 21.73 4.75 6.23
N GLY A 11 22.48 3.66 6.06
CA GLY A 11 21.93 2.40 5.56
C GLY A 11 21.39 1.59 6.74
N GLN A 12 20.36 2.08 7.42
CA GLN A 12 19.62 1.27 8.38
C GLN A 12 18.63 0.45 7.56
N GLY A 13 18.88 -0.86 7.47
CA GLY A 13 17.96 -1.82 6.86
C GLY A 13 16.63 -1.87 7.60
N LEU A 14 15.68 -2.64 7.07
CA LEU A 14 14.47 -3.04 7.78
C LEU A 14 14.78 -3.43 9.23
N SER A 15 13.91 -3.06 10.18
CA SER A 15 14.04 -3.58 11.55
C SER A 15 14.07 -5.11 11.49
N PRO A 16 14.97 -5.78 12.24
CA PRO A 16 15.02 -7.24 12.23
C PRO A 16 13.81 -7.88 12.92
N ILE A 17 12.93 -7.06 13.52
CA ILE A 17 11.80 -7.47 14.37
C ILE A 17 10.51 -6.80 13.85
N PRO A 18 9.34 -7.43 13.95
CA PRO A 18 8.08 -6.80 13.53
C PRO A 18 7.79 -5.48 14.28
N ALA A 19 6.96 -4.62 13.70
CA ALA A 19 6.51 -3.35 14.27
C ALA A 19 5.89 -3.55 15.66
N PHE A 20 5.17 -4.65 15.83
CA PHE A 20 4.62 -5.16 17.07
C PHE A 20 4.21 -6.62 16.87
N PRO A 21 3.97 -7.40 17.95
CA PRO A 21 3.45 -8.76 17.85
C PRO A 21 2.10 -8.80 17.12
N GLY A 22 2.05 -9.52 15.99
CA GLY A 22 0.86 -9.56 15.12
C GLY A 22 0.83 -8.52 13.98
N ALA A 23 1.92 -7.78 13.77
CA ALA A 23 2.12 -7.01 12.55
C ALA A 23 2.42 -7.95 11.37
N GLU A 24 1.62 -7.87 10.31
CA GLU A 24 1.75 -8.68 9.11
C GLU A 24 1.76 -7.78 7.85
N GLY A 25 2.01 -8.36 6.68
CA GLY A 25 2.03 -7.60 5.43
C GLY A 25 3.32 -6.79 5.20
N PHE A 26 3.31 -5.94 4.17
CA PHE A 26 4.49 -5.18 3.72
C PHE A 26 5.00 -4.16 4.76
N GLY A 27 4.11 -3.54 5.54
CA GLY A 27 4.47 -2.65 6.64
C GLY A 27 4.91 -3.36 7.93
N ALA A 28 4.97 -4.70 7.97
CA ALA A 28 5.13 -5.47 9.20
C ALA A 28 6.42 -5.19 9.97
N PHE A 29 7.50 -4.73 9.32
CA PHE A 29 8.80 -4.46 9.94
C PHE A 29 9.09 -2.96 10.12
N THR A 30 8.03 -2.16 10.14
CA THR A 30 8.12 -0.72 10.41
C THR A 30 8.59 -0.47 11.85
N PRO A 31 9.72 0.21 12.09
CA PRO A 31 10.26 0.39 13.44
C PRO A 31 9.46 1.39 14.29
N GLY A 32 8.67 2.26 13.67
CA GLY A 32 7.94 3.32 14.38
C GLY A 32 8.88 4.18 15.24
N GLY A 33 8.43 4.54 16.43
CA GLY A 33 9.17 5.33 17.41
C GLY A 33 10.06 4.54 18.38
N ARG A 34 10.35 3.25 18.12
CA ARG A 34 11.13 2.37 19.01
C ARG A 34 12.40 3.02 19.55
N GLY A 35 12.63 2.90 20.85
CA GLY A 35 13.77 3.51 21.56
C GLY A 35 13.76 5.04 21.57
N GLY A 36 12.69 5.65 21.08
CA GLY A 36 12.51 7.09 20.97
C GLY A 36 11.95 7.72 22.23
N LYS A 37 11.79 9.04 22.18
CA LYS A 37 11.23 9.80 23.30
C LYS A 37 9.73 9.52 23.43
N VAL A 38 9.27 9.34 24.66
CA VAL A 38 7.84 9.21 24.95
C VAL A 38 7.19 10.58 25.11
N TYR A 39 6.05 10.76 24.47
CA TYR A 39 5.22 11.96 24.52
C TYR A 39 3.85 11.60 25.10
N LEU A 40 3.54 12.15 26.27
CA LEU A 40 2.23 12.04 26.90
C LEU A 40 1.29 13.11 26.32
N VAL A 41 0.18 12.68 25.70
CA VAL A 41 -0.91 13.57 25.32
C VAL A 41 -1.84 13.76 26.51
N THR A 42 -1.86 14.95 27.08
CA THR A 42 -2.58 15.31 28.32
C THR A 42 -3.67 16.35 28.10
N THR A 43 -3.87 16.82 26.88
CA THR A 43 -4.95 17.74 26.51
C THR A 43 -5.56 17.38 25.15
N LEU A 44 -6.85 17.68 25.00
CA LEU A 44 -7.59 17.55 23.74
C LEU A 44 -7.48 18.80 22.85
N GLU A 45 -6.83 19.85 23.35
CA GLU A 45 -6.65 21.09 22.61
C GLU A 45 -5.71 20.91 21.41
N ASP A 46 -6.00 21.65 20.34
CA ASP A 46 -5.20 21.74 19.13
C ASP A 46 -4.84 23.20 18.82
N TYR A 47 -3.72 23.42 18.12
CA TYR A 47 -3.25 24.75 17.72
C TYR A 47 -3.08 24.88 16.21
N ASP A 48 -3.30 26.07 15.69
CA ASP A 48 -3.05 26.44 14.30
C ASP A 48 -1.63 27.01 14.11
N THR A 49 -1.21 27.20 12.86
CA THR A 49 0.14 27.59 12.43
C THR A 49 0.67 28.87 13.06
N HIS A 50 -0.22 29.80 13.44
CA HIS A 50 0.14 31.10 14.03
C HIS A 50 -0.19 31.19 15.52
N GLU A 51 -0.62 30.09 16.13
CA GLU A 51 -0.90 30.01 17.55
C GLU A 51 0.31 29.42 18.29
N PRO A 52 0.47 29.72 19.60
CA PRO A 52 1.51 29.08 20.40
C PRO A 52 1.33 27.55 20.43
N ILE A 53 2.45 26.82 20.38
CA ILE A 53 2.46 25.37 20.60
C ILE A 53 1.85 25.09 21.97
N ILE A 54 0.92 24.12 22.03
CA ILE A 54 0.27 23.68 23.27
C ILE A 54 1.00 22.43 23.77
N PRO A 55 1.75 22.51 24.90
CA PRO A 55 2.40 21.34 25.49
C PRO A 55 1.37 20.27 25.89
N GLY A 56 1.70 18.99 25.65
CA GLY A 56 0.80 17.87 25.91
C GLY A 56 -0.31 17.69 24.88
N SER A 57 -0.37 18.48 23.81
CA SER A 57 -1.28 18.23 22.68
C SER A 57 -0.73 17.15 21.74
N LEU A 58 -1.64 16.46 21.05
CA LEU A 58 -1.25 15.48 20.01
C LEU A 58 -0.43 16.14 18.90
N ARG A 59 -0.79 17.36 18.48
CA ARG A 59 -0.08 18.06 17.41
C ARG A 59 1.38 18.33 17.78
N ALA A 60 1.65 18.77 19.01
CA ALA A 60 3.01 19.00 19.48
C ALA A 60 3.86 17.71 19.45
N ALA A 61 3.26 16.56 19.78
CA ALA A 61 3.93 15.27 19.72
C ALA A 61 4.18 14.78 18.28
N VAL A 62 3.21 14.99 17.38
CA VAL A 62 3.33 14.62 15.97
C VAL A 62 4.36 15.48 15.23
N GLU A 63 4.40 16.78 15.51
CA GLU A 63 5.31 17.74 14.87
C GLU A 63 6.73 17.71 15.46
N ALA A 64 6.95 17.02 16.58
CA ALA A 64 8.28 16.86 17.14
C ALA A 64 9.22 16.06 16.20
N GLU A 65 10.50 16.40 16.25
CA GLU A 65 11.55 15.68 15.52
C GLU A 65 12.08 14.50 16.34
N GLY A 66 12.71 13.56 15.63
CA GLY A 66 13.34 12.36 16.20
C GLY A 66 12.37 11.20 16.43
N PRO A 67 12.92 10.00 16.73
CA PRO A 67 12.11 8.84 17.10
C PRO A 67 11.25 9.13 18.33
N ARG A 68 9.96 8.83 18.24
CA ARG A 68 9.01 9.15 19.32
C ARG A 68 7.79 8.24 19.38
N ILE A 69 7.37 7.95 20.61
CA ILE A 69 6.18 7.16 20.94
C ILE A 69 5.17 8.09 21.60
N VAL A 70 3.97 8.15 21.05
CA VAL A 70 2.87 8.97 21.55
C VAL A 70 1.89 8.08 22.28
N VAL A 71 1.68 8.38 23.56
CA VAL A 71 0.69 7.73 24.44
C VAL A 71 -0.29 8.77 24.95
N PHE A 72 -1.51 8.35 25.27
CA PHE A 72 -2.60 9.23 25.66
C PHE A 72 -2.89 9.09 27.15
N ARG A 73 -3.12 10.24 27.81
CA ARG A 73 -3.61 10.37 29.19
C ARG A 73 -4.98 11.05 29.26
N VAL A 74 -5.57 11.32 28.10
CA VAL A 74 -6.92 11.88 27.93
C VAL A 74 -7.67 11.11 26.85
N ALA A 75 -9.00 11.20 26.89
CA ALA A 75 -9.90 10.59 25.92
C ALA A 75 -10.94 11.62 25.47
N GLY A 76 -11.39 11.52 24.22
CA GLY A 76 -12.36 12.45 23.65
C GLY A 76 -12.05 12.86 22.22
N TYR A 77 -12.72 13.93 21.79
CA TYR A 77 -12.53 14.51 20.48
C TYR A 77 -11.40 15.54 20.51
N ILE A 78 -10.46 15.40 19.57
CA ILE A 78 -9.52 16.46 19.23
C ILE A 78 -10.11 17.20 18.03
N ASP A 79 -10.55 18.44 18.29
CA ASP A 79 -11.02 19.36 17.26
C ASP A 79 -9.82 19.94 16.51
N LEU A 80 -9.42 19.26 15.43
CA LEU A 80 -8.30 19.74 14.64
C LEU A 80 -8.61 21.11 14.04
N LYS A 81 -7.65 22.02 14.10
CA LYS A 81 -7.72 23.35 13.46
C LYS A 81 -7.29 23.31 12.00
N ARG A 82 -6.48 22.31 11.64
CA ARG A 82 -5.98 22.02 10.28
C ARG A 82 -5.60 20.54 10.17
N PRO A 83 -5.35 20.01 8.95
CA PRO A 83 -4.83 18.65 8.80
C PRO A 83 -3.64 18.36 9.73
N LEU A 84 -3.65 17.18 10.34
CA LEU A 84 -2.54 16.71 11.16
C LEU A 84 -1.52 16.06 10.24
N VAL A 85 -0.34 16.67 10.08
CA VAL A 85 0.67 16.19 9.13
C VAL A 85 1.83 15.56 9.89
N VAL A 86 2.08 14.28 9.66
CA VAL A 86 3.29 13.59 10.12
C VAL A 86 4.42 13.90 9.14
N ALA A 87 5.20 14.94 9.43
CA ALA A 87 6.30 15.41 8.58
C ALA A 87 7.68 14.84 8.96
N HIS A 88 7.81 14.22 10.13
CA HIS A 88 9.06 13.65 10.64
C HIS A 88 8.92 12.13 10.87
N PRO A 89 9.95 11.33 10.49
CA PRO A 89 9.88 9.88 10.53
C PRO A 89 9.93 9.32 11.96
N TYR A 90 9.84 7.99 12.08
CA TYR A 90 10.01 7.23 13.32
C TYR A 90 8.99 7.63 14.40
N LEU A 91 7.71 7.42 14.10
CA LEU A 91 6.60 7.79 14.97
C LEU A 91 5.71 6.59 15.26
N THR A 92 5.45 6.33 16.54
CA THR A 92 4.36 5.44 16.97
C THR A 92 3.26 6.26 17.63
N ILE A 93 2.03 6.18 17.13
CA ILE A 93 0.84 6.74 17.78
C ILE A 93 0.01 5.58 18.34
N ALA A 94 0.00 5.44 19.66
CA ALA A 94 -0.61 4.30 20.37
C ALA A 94 -1.97 4.68 20.96
N GLY A 95 -3.01 4.74 20.12
CA GLY A 95 -4.38 5.11 20.53
C GLY A 95 -4.99 4.19 21.61
N GLN A 96 -4.50 2.96 21.74
CA GLN A 96 -4.96 2.00 22.76
C GLN A 96 -4.64 2.42 24.19
N THR A 97 -3.77 3.41 24.39
CA THR A 97 -3.38 3.92 25.72
C THR A 97 -4.33 4.98 26.26
N ALA A 98 -5.20 5.55 25.42
CA ALA A 98 -6.19 6.52 25.88
C ALA A 98 -7.12 5.86 26.91
N PRO A 99 -7.65 6.59 27.91
CA PRO A 99 -8.70 6.06 28.78
C PRO A 99 -10.07 6.02 28.07
N GLY A 100 -11.13 5.60 28.77
CA GLY A 100 -12.51 5.79 28.30
C GLY A 100 -12.87 5.01 27.04
N GLU A 101 -13.52 5.72 26.11
CA GLU A 101 -13.76 5.25 24.74
C GLU A 101 -12.62 5.62 23.77
N GLY A 102 -11.53 6.22 24.23
CA GLY A 102 -10.35 6.53 23.43
C GLY A 102 -10.36 7.91 22.75
N ILE A 103 -9.56 8.07 21.69
CA ILE A 103 -9.35 9.35 21.00
C ILE A 103 -9.93 9.32 19.59
N THR A 104 -10.61 10.42 19.22
CA THR A 104 -11.11 10.65 17.86
C THR A 104 -10.65 12.00 17.33
N LEU A 105 -10.03 11.99 16.15
CA LEU A 105 -9.77 13.19 15.36
C LEU A 105 -11.04 13.56 14.58
N ARG A 106 -11.41 14.85 14.59
CA ARG A 106 -12.53 15.35 13.77
C ARG A 106 -12.21 16.70 13.12
N ARG A 107 -13.11 17.14 12.23
CA ARG A 107 -12.98 18.30 11.32
C ARG A 107 -11.94 18.13 10.22
N TYR A 108 -10.77 17.59 10.54
CA TYR A 108 -9.72 17.29 9.58
C TYR A 108 -9.19 15.86 9.70
N GLY A 109 -8.61 15.37 8.60
CA GLY A 109 -7.88 14.11 8.56
C GLY A 109 -6.43 14.20 9.03
N ILE A 110 -5.73 13.08 8.92
CA ILE A 110 -4.28 12.94 9.14
C ILE A 110 -3.57 12.57 7.83
N VAL A 111 -2.45 13.23 7.56
CA VAL A 111 -1.57 12.94 6.42
C VAL A 111 -0.25 12.39 6.93
N ILE A 112 0.10 11.17 6.51
CA ILE A 112 1.37 10.53 6.86
C ILE A 112 2.36 10.78 5.71
N ALA A 113 3.18 11.82 5.86
CA ALA A 113 4.10 12.31 4.83
C ALA A 113 5.57 11.91 5.07
N ALA A 114 5.88 11.27 6.20
CA ALA A 114 7.21 10.78 6.55
C ALA A 114 7.20 9.27 6.81
N PRO A 115 8.31 8.56 6.53
CA PRO A 115 8.36 7.11 6.66
C PRO A 115 8.49 6.64 8.11
N HIS A 116 8.37 5.32 8.30
CA HIS A 116 8.53 4.66 9.60
C HIS A 116 7.47 5.07 10.63
N VAL A 117 6.20 4.90 10.26
CA VAL A 117 5.05 5.34 11.08
C VAL A 117 4.15 4.16 11.45
N ILE A 118 3.86 4.03 12.74
CA ILE A 118 2.89 3.09 13.30
C ILE A 118 1.70 3.91 13.82
N LEU A 119 0.50 3.66 13.31
CA LEU A 119 -0.75 4.27 13.79
C LEU A 119 -1.71 3.18 14.24
N ARG A 120 -2.06 3.16 15.53
CA ARG A 120 -2.92 2.10 16.07
C ARG A 120 -4.07 2.61 16.90
N TYR A 121 -5.22 1.93 16.80
CA TYR A 121 -6.39 2.14 17.66
C TYR A 121 -6.92 3.59 17.72
N MET A 122 -6.60 4.38 16.69
CA MET A 122 -7.08 5.75 16.55
C MET A 122 -8.40 5.76 15.80
N ARG A 123 -9.19 6.81 16.04
CA ARG A 123 -10.37 7.11 15.21
C ARG A 123 -10.18 8.40 14.46
N VAL A 124 -10.56 8.42 13.19
CA VAL A 124 -10.47 9.62 12.35
C VAL A 124 -11.77 9.82 11.60
N ARG A 125 -12.48 10.91 11.95
CA ARG A 125 -13.83 11.22 11.49
C ARG A 125 -13.97 12.71 11.18
N PRO A 126 -13.38 13.20 10.06
CA PRO A 126 -13.37 14.62 9.73
C PRO A 126 -14.76 15.22 9.58
N GLY A 127 -15.71 14.50 8.96
CA GLY A 127 -17.02 15.05 8.62
C GLY A 127 -16.95 16.13 7.54
N ASP A 128 -18.10 16.64 7.14
CA ASP A 128 -18.22 17.68 6.11
C ASP A 128 -18.11 19.12 6.63
N VAL A 129 -17.98 19.31 7.95
CA VAL A 129 -18.02 20.62 8.62
C VAL A 129 -16.90 21.58 8.21
N ALA A 130 -15.79 21.07 7.68
CA ALA A 130 -14.70 21.89 7.17
C ALA A 130 -14.97 22.43 5.75
N GLY A 131 -15.97 21.88 5.03
CA GLY A 131 -16.33 22.32 3.68
C GLY A 131 -15.25 22.04 2.63
N ILE A 132 -14.38 21.04 2.87
CA ILE A 132 -13.27 20.68 1.98
C ILE A 132 -13.35 19.21 1.56
N GLU A 133 -12.76 18.91 0.41
CA GLU A 133 -12.40 17.56 0.01
C GLU A 133 -11.20 17.11 0.83
N GLN A 134 -11.34 15.96 1.50
CA GLN A 134 -10.27 15.40 2.29
C GLN A 134 -10.47 13.92 2.53
N ASP A 135 -9.34 13.23 2.55
CA ASP A 135 -9.26 11.90 3.12
C ASP A 135 -9.24 11.98 4.65
N ALA A 136 -9.81 10.98 5.30
CA ALA A 136 -9.67 10.88 6.76
C ALA A 136 -8.25 10.44 7.13
N ILE A 137 -7.68 9.46 6.42
CA ILE A 137 -6.27 9.09 6.55
C ILE A 137 -5.64 8.98 5.15
N ASP A 138 -4.60 9.77 4.90
CA ASP A 138 -3.83 9.77 3.65
C ASP A 138 -2.37 9.36 3.91
N VAL A 139 -1.96 8.20 3.39
CA VAL A 139 -0.58 7.69 3.51
C VAL A 139 0.21 8.02 2.24
N ARG A 140 1.26 8.84 2.38
CA ARG A 140 2.14 9.26 1.27
C ARG A 140 3.60 8.83 1.41
N ALA A 141 3.91 8.04 2.45
CA ALA A 141 5.27 7.65 2.80
C ALA A 141 5.47 6.13 2.91
N ASN A 142 6.74 5.72 2.96
CA ASN A 142 7.14 4.31 3.01
C ASN A 142 7.18 3.77 4.44
N TYR A 143 7.09 2.45 4.61
CA TYR A 143 7.20 1.78 5.92
C TYR A 143 6.16 2.33 6.90
N VAL A 144 4.90 2.06 6.60
CA VAL A 144 3.76 2.52 7.40
C VAL A 144 2.87 1.34 7.74
N ILE A 145 2.43 1.26 9.00
CA ILE A 145 1.40 0.30 9.41
C ILE A 145 0.26 1.03 10.10
N ILE A 146 -0.94 0.82 9.56
CA ILE A 146 -2.20 1.28 10.14
C ILE A 146 -2.92 0.04 10.68
N ASP A 147 -3.06 -0.06 12.00
CA ASP A 147 -3.62 -1.25 12.65
C ASP A 147 -4.79 -0.88 13.58
N HIS A 148 -5.90 -1.62 13.49
CA HIS A 148 -7.04 -1.42 14.38
C HIS A 148 -7.58 0.02 14.43
N CYS A 149 -7.51 0.79 13.35
CA CYS A 149 -8.10 2.14 13.31
C CYS A 149 -9.57 2.09 12.84
N SER A 150 -10.41 2.98 13.36
CA SER A 150 -11.77 3.20 12.83
C SER A 150 -11.83 4.54 12.09
N VAL A 151 -12.18 4.50 10.82
CA VAL A 151 -12.07 5.64 9.90
C VAL A 151 -13.40 5.83 9.18
N SER A 152 -13.96 7.04 9.26
CA SER A 152 -15.27 7.32 8.68
C SER A 152 -15.46 8.78 8.28
N TRP A 153 -16.53 9.07 7.55
CA TRP A 153 -17.02 10.42 7.27
C TRP A 153 -15.99 11.32 6.56
N ALA A 154 -15.16 10.73 5.70
CA ALA A 154 -14.37 11.46 4.73
C ALA A 154 -15.25 12.00 3.60
N THR A 155 -14.84 13.11 2.99
CA THR A 155 -15.54 13.77 1.88
C THR A 155 -14.93 13.45 0.51
N ASP A 156 -13.78 12.77 0.49
CA ASP A 156 -13.16 12.16 -0.69
C ASP A 156 -12.98 10.64 -0.46
N GLU A 157 -11.76 10.12 -0.27
CA GLU A 157 -11.54 8.74 0.15
C GLU A 157 -11.43 8.58 1.67
N THR A 158 -11.84 7.44 2.21
CA THR A 158 -11.80 7.24 3.67
C THR A 158 -10.39 6.95 4.17
N LEU A 159 -9.67 6.01 3.56
CA LEU A 159 -8.29 5.69 3.89
C LEU A 159 -7.54 5.33 2.60
N SER A 160 -6.58 6.15 2.19
CA SER A 160 -5.83 5.95 0.94
C SER A 160 -4.33 5.80 1.15
N VAL A 161 -3.68 5.24 0.13
CA VAL A 161 -2.23 5.22 -0.01
C VAL A 161 -1.86 5.76 -1.37
N GLY A 162 -1.16 6.89 -1.39
CA GLY A 162 -0.82 7.63 -2.61
C GLY A 162 0.64 8.02 -2.70
N GLY A 163 0.93 8.97 -3.58
CA GLY A 163 2.27 9.52 -3.75
C GLY A 163 3.27 8.47 -4.25
N ARG A 164 4.34 8.25 -3.49
CA ARG A 164 5.37 7.23 -3.78
C ARG A 164 5.49 6.19 -2.65
N ALA A 165 4.44 6.04 -1.86
CA ALA A 165 4.40 5.14 -0.71
C ALA A 165 4.56 3.66 -1.13
N SER A 166 5.40 2.94 -0.38
CA SER A 166 5.65 1.51 -0.54
C SER A 166 6.00 0.91 0.83
N GLU A 167 5.78 -0.39 0.99
CA GLU A 167 5.92 -1.05 2.30
C GLU A 167 4.86 -0.58 3.30
N VAL A 168 3.60 -0.66 2.89
CA VAL A 168 2.45 -0.22 3.69
C VAL A 168 1.56 -1.41 4.06
N THR A 169 1.20 -1.53 5.33
CA THR A 169 0.14 -2.44 5.80
C THR A 169 -1.05 -1.65 6.34
N ILE A 170 -2.25 -2.02 5.92
CA ILE A 170 -3.51 -1.66 6.58
C ILE A 170 -4.11 -2.97 7.09
N GLN A 171 -4.21 -3.12 8.42
CA GLN A 171 -4.71 -4.34 9.03
C GLN A 171 -5.74 -4.09 10.12
N TRP A 172 -6.72 -4.99 10.23
CA TRP A 172 -7.72 -4.95 11.31
C TRP A 172 -8.49 -3.64 11.42
N CYS A 173 -8.59 -2.84 10.35
CA CYS A 173 -9.26 -1.54 10.38
C CYS A 173 -10.77 -1.66 10.12
N LEU A 174 -11.53 -0.66 10.59
CA LEU A 174 -12.91 -0.41 10.20
C LEU A 174 -12.93 0.86 9.35
N ILE A 175 -13.11 0.71 8.04
CA ILE A 175 -13.22 1.80 7.07
C ILE A 175 -14.68 1.85 6.65
N ALA A 176 -15.39 2.91 7.00
CA ALA A 176 -16.84 2.94 6.84
C ALA A 176 -17.42 4.33 6.60
N GLU A 177 -18.59 4.39 5.96
CA GLU A 177 -19.41 5.61 5.87
C GLU A 177 -18.66 6.83 5.30
N SER A 178 -18.05 6.69 4.13
CA SER A 178 -17.68 7.87 3.33
C SER A 178 -18.92 8.71 3.01
N LEU A 179 -18.80 10.03 2.98
CA LEU A 179 -19.89 10.94 2.67
C LEU A 179 -20.08 11.03 1.15
N ASN A 180 -21.26 10.66 0.66
CA ASN A 180 -21.46 10.42 -0.77
C ASN A 180 -21.84 11.69 -1.55
N GLN A 181 -23.03 12.25 -1.36
CA GLN A 181 -23.44 13.52 -1.98
C GLN A 181 -23.13 14.71 -1.07
N SER A 182 -21.84 14.88 -0.77
CA SER A 182 -21.36 15.90 0.15
C SER A 182 -20.71 17.08 -0.60
N VAL A 183 -19.57 17.55 -0.13
CA VAL A 183 -18.89 18.78 -0.59
C VAL A 183 -17.98 18.57 -1.81
N HIS A 184 -17.87 17.35 -2.35
CA HIS A 184 -16.95 17.08 -3.46
C HIS A 184 -17.42 17.71 -4.78
N HIS A 185 -16.52 18.44 -5.46
CA HIS A 185 -16.73 19.13 -6.73
C HIS A 185 -17.21 18.23 -7.89
N LYS A 186 -16.96 16.91 -7.82
CA LYS A 186 -17.41 15.92 -8.81
C LYS A 186 -18.84 15.42 -8.55
N GLY A 187 -19.50 15.89 -7.50
CA GLY A 187 -20.80 15.39 -7.05
C GLY A 187 -20.65 14.16 -6.16
N ALA A 188 -21.41 13.10 -6.43
CA ALA A 188 -21.39 11.88 -5.61
C ALA A 188 -20.00 11.22 -5.59
N HIS A 189 -19.35 11.18 -4.43
CA HIS A 189 -17.96 10.73 -4.28
C HIS A 189 -17.65 10.02 -2.94
N GLY A 190 -18.56 9.18 -2.45
CA GLY A 190 -18.31 8.48 -1.18
C GLY A 190 -17.43 7.24 -1.37
N TYR A 191 -16.10 7.35 -1.23
CA TYR A 191 -15.18 6.26 -1.56
C TYR A 191 -14.37 5.69 -0.38
N GLY A 192 -14.05 4.39 -0.48
CA GLY A 192 -13.30 3.64 0.53
C GLY A 192 -11.80 3.95 0.50
N SER A 193 -11.09 3.40 -0.48
CA SER A 193 -9.63 3.50 -0.60
C SER A 193 -9.14 3.61 -2.04
N LEU A 194 -8.30 4.61 -2.30
CA LEU A 194 -7.46 4.69 -3.49
C LEU A 194 -6.03 4.23 -3.14
N PHE A 195 -5.50 3.28 -3.91
CA PHE A 195 -4.12 2.83 -3.79
C PHE A 195 -3.34 3.19 -5.06
N ALA A 196 -2.75 4.38 -5.09
CA ALA A 196 -2.16 4.99 -6.28
C ALA A 196 -0.72 5.46 -6.02
N SER A 197 0.14 4.56 -5.56
CA SER A 197 1.49 4.90 -5.12
C SER A 197 2.62 4.32 -5.98
N GLY A 198 2.35 3.35 -6.85
CA GLY A 198 3.41 2.59 -7.51
C GLY A 198 4.10 1.53 -6.62
N GLY A 199 3.72 1.44 -5.35
CA GLY A 199 4.44 0.67 -4.33
C GLY A 199 3.85 -0.72 -4.05
N ARG A 200 4.22 -1.26 -2.87
CA ARG A 200 3.76 -2.54 -2.34
C ARG A 200 2.90 -2.32 -1.09
N ILE A 201 1.68 -2.85 -1.11
CA ILE A 201 0.67 -2.59 -0.09
C ILE A 201 -0.02 -3.89 0.30
N SER A 202 -0.13 -4.15 1.60
CA SER A 202 -0.97 -5.20 2.16
C SER A 202 -2.19 -4.58 2.80
N VAL A 203 -3.37 -5.10 2.47
CA VAL A 203 -4.63 -4.77 3.14
C VAL A 203 -5.29 -6.05 3.56
N HIS A 204 -5.36 -6.29 4.86
CA HIS A 204 -5.98 -7.51 5.36
C HIS A 204 -6.81 -7.34 6.60
N HIS A 205 -7.71 -8.29 6.83
CA HIS A 205 -8.58 -8.31 8.00
C HIS A 205 -9.31 -6.98 8.22
N THR A 206 -9.65 -6.26 7.14
CA THR A 206 -10.20 -4.92 7.20
C THR A 206 -11.65 -4.92 6.73
N ILE A 207 -12.51 -4.15 7.42
CA ILE A 207 -13.89 -3.91 7.02
C ILE A 207 -13.93 -2.68 6.13
N TYR A 208 -14.59 -2.82 4.98
CA TYR A 208 -15.07 -1.75 4.11
C TYR A 208 -16.60 -1.74 4.17
N ALA A 209 -17.20 -0.66 4.66
CA ALA A 209 -18.66 -0.60 4.81
C ALA A 209 -19.26 0.72 4.34
N PHE A 210 -20.38 0.65 3.60
CA PHE A 210 -21.18 1.84 3.27
C PHE A 210 -20.46 2.89 2.41
N HIS A 211 -19.61 2.43 1.48
CA HIS A 211 -18.99 3.27 0.46
C HIS A 211 -19.70 3.10 -0.88
N ALA A 212 -19.78 4.16 -1.70
CA ALA A 212 -20.31 4.06 -3.05
C ALA A 212 -19.44 3.19 -3.96
N SER A 213 -18.11 3.23 -3.80
CA SER A 213 -17.12 2.47 -4.59
C SER A 213 -15.73 2.49 -3.92
N ARG A 214 -14.70 2.03 -4.65
CA ARG A 214 -13.27 1.95 -4.27
C ARG A 214 -13.02 1.07 -3.05
N ASN A 215 -13.59 -0.13 -3.05
CA ASN A 215 -13.41 -1.16 -2.03
C ASN A 215 -12.73 -2.44 -2.60
N PRO A 216 -11.49 -2.38 -3.15
CA PRO A 216 -10.58 -1.24 -3.28
C PRO A 216 -10.48 -0.67 -4.72
N ARG A 217 -9.77 0.46 -4.90
CA ARG A 217 -9.30 0.98 -6.21
C ARG A 217 -7.76 0.96 -6.31
N PRO A 218 -7.13 -0.12 -6.82
CA PRO A 218 -5.69 -0.19 -7.03
C PRO A 218 -5.23 0.37 -8.37
N LYS A 219 -4.24 1.26 -8.37
CA LYS A 219 -3.67 1.93 -9.54
C LYS A 219 -2.15 1.77 -9.56
N ASP A 220 -1.67 1.00 -10.54
CA ASP A 220 -0.25 0.75 -10.83
C ASP A 220 0.52 0.23 -9.61
N VAL A 221 -0.07 -0.67 -8.83
CA VAL A 221 0.41 -1.09 -7.51
C VAL A 221 0.48 -2.62 -7.39
N LEU A 222 1.39 -3.12 -6.56
CA LEU A 222 1.29 -4.47 -6.02
C LEU A 222 0.43 -4.44 -4.77
N LEU A 223 -0.80 -4.96 -4.88
CA LEU A 223 -1.77 -4.99 -3.78
C LEU A 223 -2.02 -6.42 -3.31
N ASP A 224 -1.66 -6.69 -2.06
CA ASP A 224 -2.01 -7.91 -1.36
C ASP A 224 -3.30 -7.70 -0.54
N PHE A 225 -4.44 -8.08 -1.10
CA PHE A 225 -5.77 -7.80 -0.56
C PHE A 225 -6.44 -9.08 -0.03
N ARG A 226 -6.31 -9.34 1.28
CA ARG A 226 -6.65 -10.63 1.89
C ARG A 226 -7.62 -10.57 3.06
N ASN A 227 -8.59 -11.50 3.12
CA ASN A 227 -9.52 -11.63 4.26
C ASN A 227 -10.20 -10.32 4.68
N ASN A 228 -10.57 -9.48 3.71
CA ASN A 228 -11.33 -8.26 3.96
C ASN A 228 -12.83 -8.52 3.83
N LEU A 229 -13.63 -7.73 4.55
CA LEU A 229 -15.08 -7.71 4.42
C LEU A 229 -15.53 -6.46 3.66
N ILE A 230 -16.18 -6.64 2.52
CA ILE A 230 -16.78 -5.55 1.75
C ILE A 230 -18.29 -5.62 1.90
N TYR A 231 -18.86 -4.67 2.62
CA TYR A 231 -20.26 -4.69 3.06
C TYR A 231 -21.02 -3.46 2.56
N GLY A 232 -22.10 -3.68 1.79
CA GLY A 232 -23.01 -2.62 1.36
C GLY A 232 -22.34 -1.51 0.55
N PHE A 233 -22.06 -1.77 -0.73
CA PHE A 233 -21.52 -0.76 -1.64
C PHE A 233 -22.59 -0.15 -2.57
N GLY A 234 -22.33 1.02 -3.13
CA GLY A 234 -23.24 1.71 -4.06
C GLY A 234 -23.22 1.14 -5.47
N GLU A 235 -22.53 1.82 -6.39
CA GLU A 235 -22.47 1.43 -7.80
C GLU A 235 -21.73 0.10 -7.97
N ARG A 236 -20.53 -0.02 -7.40
CA ARG A 236 -19.63 -1.17 -7.55
C ARG A 236 -18.73 -1.30 -6.31
N ALA A 237 -18.12 -2.46 -6.10
CA ALA A 237 -17.16 -2.65 -5.02
C ALA A 237 -15.79 -2.06 -5.38
N GLY A 238 -14.97 -2.79 -6.14
CA GLY A 238 -13.67 -2.33 -6.64
C GLY A 238 -13.58 -2.26 -8.16
N TYR A 239 -12.54 -1.58 -8.67
CA TYR A 239 -12.27 -1.53 -10.12
C TYR A 239 -10.81 -1.20 -10.46
N SER A 240 -10.41 -1.48 -11.71
CA SER A 240 -9.17 -1.01 -12.32
C SER A 240 -9.40 -0.39 -13.71
N ARG A 241 -8.76 0.75 -13.98
CA ARG A 241 -8.78 1.47 -15.26
C ARG A 241 -7.61 1.09 -16.17
N ASN A 242 -7.47 -0.20 -16.44
CA ASN A 242 -6.34 -0.74 -17.22
C ASN A 242 -4.96 -0.44 -16.61
N ASP A 243 -4.90 -0.39 -15.28
CA ASP A 243 -3.66 -0.10 -14.55
C ASP A 243 -2.76 -1.34 -14.51
N ARG A 244 -1.45 -1.14 -14.31
CA ARG A 244 -0.46 -2.23 -14.11
C ARG A 244 -0.50 -2.78 -12.69
N THR A 245 -1.69 -3.12 -12.25
CA THR A 245 -1.90 -3.66 -10.91
C THR A 245 -1.56 -5.14 -10.90
N GLN A 246 -0.78 -5.55 -9.90
CA GLN A 246 -0.61 -6.94 -9.49
C GLN A 246 -1.46 -7.15 -8.23
N LEU A 247 -2.55 -7.90 -8.34
CA LEU A 247 -3.53 -8.04 -7.28
C LEU A 247 -3.60 -9.48 -6.77
N ASN A 248 -3.22 -9.70 -5.50
CA ASN A 248 -3.67 -10.88 -4.77
C ASN A 248 -5.03 -10.58 -4.15
N TYR A 249 -6.09 -11.21 -4.65
CA TYR A 249 -7.45 -11.08 -4.13
C TYR A 249 -7.86 -12.40 -3.45
N VAL A 250 -7.55 -12.53 -2.16
CA VAL A 250 -7.60 -13.83 -1.47
C VAL A 250 -8.50 -13.81 -0.24
N GLY A 251 -9.43 -14.75 -0.14
CA GLY A 251 -10.15 -14.97 1.11
C GLY A 251 -11.14 -13.86 1.49
N ASN A 252 -11.51 -12.97 0.57
CA ASN A 252 -12.39 -11.83 0.88
C ASN A 252 -13.86 -12.24 0.96
N TYR A 253 -14.60 -11.54 1.82
CA TYR A 253 -16.04 -11.71 2.01
C TYR A 253 -16.79 -10.51 1.45
N LEU A 254 -17.67 -10.73 0.47
CA LEU A 254 -18.50 -9.70 -0.12
C LEU A 254 -19.96 -9.86 0.32
N TYR A 255 -20.54 -8.79 0.85
CA TYR A 255 -21.93 -8.70 1.24
C TYR A 255 -22.58 -7.43 0.66
N PRO A 256 -22.98 -7.43 -0.62
CA PRO A 256 -23.81 -6.36 -1.18
C PRO A 256 -25.16 -6.24 -0.45
N LEU A 257 -25.68 -5.03 -0.38
CA LEU A 257 -27.02 -4.74 0.15
C LEU A 257 -28.02 -4.52 -0.97
N ALA A 258 -29.30 -4.38 -0.63
CA ALA A 258 -30.37 -4.22 -1.62
C ALA A 258 -30.19 -3.01 -2.55
N TYR A 259 -29.48 -1.96 -2.10
CA TYR A 259 -29.17 -0.79 -2.93
C TYR A 259 -27.92 -0.95 -3.81
N SER A 260 -27.16 -2.04 -3.66
CA SER A 260 -25.95 -2.30 -4.44
C SER A 260 -26.31 -2.64 -5.89
N GLN A 261 -25.81 -1.88 -6.85
CA GLN A 261 -26.19 -2.04 -8.27
C GLN A 261 -25.47 -3.22 -8.91
N ASN A 262 -24.13 -3.22 -8.92
CA ASN A 262 -23.32 -4.29 -9.51
C ASN A 262 -22.99 -5.40 -8.49
N ALA A 263 -24.01 -5.87 -7.77
CA ALA A 263 -23.89 -6.75 -6.60
C ALA A 263 -23.19 -8.11 -6.84
N ARG A 264 -23.03 -8.54 -8.10
CA ARG A 264 -22.45 -9.85 -8.44
C ARG A 264 -20.94 -9.85 -8.62
N TYR A 265 -20.32 -8.67 -8.72
CA TYR A 265 -18.90 -8.54 -9.00
C TYR A 265 -18.19 -7.86 -7.84
N ALA A 266 -17.03 -8.40 -7.46
CA ALA A 266 -16.10 -7.76 -6.55
C ALA A 266 -15.31 -6.66 -7.25
N PHE A 267 -14.97 -6.90 -8.52
CA PHE A 267 -13.94 -6.14 -9.19
C PHE A 267 -14.28 -5.97 -10.68
N LEU A 268 -14.29 -4.73 -11.16
CA LEU A 268 -14.45 -4.40 -12.57
C LEU A 268 -13.08 -4.14 -13.22
N LEU A 269 -12.80 -4.78 -14.34
CA LEU A 269 -11.65 -4.45 -15.18
C LEU A 269 -12.12 -3.60 -16.36
N GLU A 270 -11.49 -2.45 -16.56
CA GLU A 270 -11.70 -1.57 -17.73
C GLU A 270 -10.52 -1.72 -18.73
N GLY A 271 -9.73 -2.78 -18.60
CA GLY A 271 -8.67 -3.17 -19.54
C GLY A 271 -7.99 -4.47 -19.12
N SER A 272 -6.84 -4.78 -19.73
CA SER A 272 -6.16 -6.08 -19.59
C SER A 272 -4.81 -6.03 -18.85
N ASN A 273 -4.29 -4.85 -18.51
CA ASN A 273 -2.97 -4.71 -17.86
C ASN A 273 -2.93 -5.17 -16.40
N THR A 274 -4.08 -5.28 -15.75
CA THR A 274 -4.15 -5.79 -14.37
C THR A 274 -4.03 -7.29 -14.37
N ARG A 275 -3.12 -7.81 -13.53
CA ARG A 275 -2.90 -9.24 -13.31
C ARG A 275 -3.46 -9.61 -11.93
N ILE A 276 -4.19 -10.73 -11.84
CA ILE A 276 -4.90 -11.12 -10.63
C ILE A 276 -4.63 -12.57 -10.26
N PHE A 277 -4.21 -12.78 -9.01
CA PHE A 277 -4.34 -14.06 -8.33
C PHE A 277 -5.62 -14.05 -7.48
N LEU A 278 -6.56 -14.96 -7.77
CA LEU A 278 -7.87 -15.01 -7.11
C LEU A 278 -8.06 -16.35 -6.40
N GLN A 279 -8.31 -16.33 -5.09
CA GLN A 279 -8.50 -17.56 -4.31
C GLN A 279 -9.48 -17.38 -3.14
N ASP A 280 -10.31 -18.40 -2.90
CA ASP A 280 -11.20 -18.52 -1.71
C ASP A 280 -12.07 -17.30 -1.40
N ASN A 281 -12.53 -16.51 -2.38
CA ASN A 281 -13.44 -15.40 -2.10
C ASN A 281 -14.89 -15.88 -2.01
N VAL A 282 -15.67 -15.30 -1.09
CA VAL A 282 -17.10 -15.58 -0.93
C VAL A 282 -17.96 -14.37 -1.24
N LEU A 283 -19.11 -14.63 -1.86
CA LEU A 283 -20.15 -13.64 -2.13
C LEU A 283 -21.44 -14.07 -1.44
N ARG A 284 -22.00 -13.20 -0.60
CA ARG A 284 -23.31 -13.39 0.02
C ARG A 284 -24.38 -12.58 -0.71
N LEU A 285 -25.34 -13.28 -1.32
CA LEU A 285 -26.54 -12.69 -1.94
C LEU A 285 -27.78 -13.10 -1.12
N GLY A 286 -28.27 -12.18 -0.30
CA GLY A 286 -29.32 -12.50 0.68
C GLY A 286 -28.83 -13.56 1.67
N ASP A 287 -29.52 -14.69 1.72
CA ASP A 287 -29.16 -15.83 2.59
C ASP A 287 -28.23 -16.85 1.91
N GLN A 288 -27.91 -16.66 0.63
CA GLN A 288 -27.04 -17.57 -0.11
C GLN A 288 -25.58 -17.12 -0.01
N LEU A 289 -24.71 -18.03 0.45
CA LEU A 289 -23.27 -17.88 0.39
C LEU A 289 -22.72 -18.66 -0.80
N GLN A 290 -21.93 -18.01 -1.65
CA GLN A 290 -21.41 -18.58 -2.89
C GLN A 290 -19.88 -18.46 -2.92
N LYS A 291 -19.20 -19.40 -3.59
CA LYS A 291 -17.78 -19.33 -3.97
C LYS A 291 -17.66 -19.14 -5.49
N PRO A 292 -17.93 -17.93 -5.99
CA PRO A 292 -18.03 -17.65 -7.43
C PRO A 292 -16.72 -17.77 -8.24
N GLY A 293 -15.55 -17.79 -7.58
CA GLY A 293 -14.26 -17.78 -8.30
C GLY A 293 -14.15 -16.55 -9.21
N TRP A 294 -13.76 -16.77 -10.48
CA TRP A 294 -13.61 -15.71 -11.48
C TRP A 294 -14.90 -15.00 -11.87
N ALA A 295 -16.09 -15.53 -11.54
CA ALA A 295 -17.35 -14.81 -11.74
C ALA A 295 -17.47 -13.52 -10.89
N LEU A 296 -16.55 -13.28 -9.94
CA LEU A 296 -16.42 -12.00 -9.22
C LEU A 296 -15.79 -10.89 -10.04
N VAL A 297 -15.10 -11.22 -11.15
CA VAL A 297 -14.44 -10.24 -12.00
C VAL A 297 -15.33 -9.94 -13.18
N ARG A 298 -15.64 -8.66 -13.40
CA ARG A 298 -16.33 -8.21 -14.60
C ARG A 298 -15.30 -7.85 -15.67
N ALA A 299 -15.41 -8.53 -16.81
CA ALA A 299 -14.58 -8.28 -17.98
C ALA A 299 -14.82 -6.88 -18.57
N PRO A 300 -13.81 -6.26 -19.20
CA PRO A 300 -13.98 -5.03 -19.95
C PRO A 300 -14.90 -5.25 -21.15
N GLU A 301 -15.44 -4.16 -21.69
CA GLU A 301 -16.26 -4.21 -22.90
C GLU A 301 -15.50 -4.86 -24.05
N GLY A 302 -16.18 -5.72 -24.83
CA GLY A 302 -15.56 -6.48 -25.92
C GLY A 302 -14.82 -7.75 -25.50
N TRP A 303 -14.65 -8.03 -24.20
CA TRP A 303 -14.01 -9.25 -23.69
C TRP A 303 -15.03 -10.23 -23.11
N SER A 304 -14.80 -11.53 -23.32
CA SER A 304 -15.50 -12.59 -22.57
C SER A 304 -14.83 -12.84 -21.23
N LEU A 305 -15.57 -13.39 -20.26
CA LEU A 305 -14.99 -13.76 -18.96
C LEU A 305 -13.85 -14.78 -19.10
N GLN A 306 -14.02 -15.76 -19.99
CA GLN A 306 -12.98 -16.77 -20.24
C GLN A 306 -11.71 -16.17 -20.85
N ALA A 307 -11.86 -15.22 -21.79
CA ALA A 307 -10.72 -14.56 -22.41
C ALA A 307 -9.96 -13.65 -21.42
N ILE A 308 -10.68 -12.89 -20.60
CA ILE A 308 -10.03 -12.03 -19.60
C ILE A 308 -9.36 -12.87 -18.50
N GLU A 309 -9.97 -13.98 -18.06
CA GLU A 309 -9.35 -14.90 -17.11
C GLU A 309 -8.05 -15.47 -17.69
N ALA A 310 -8.10 -16.03 -18.91
CA ALA A 310 -6.90 -16.58 -19.55
C ALA A 310 -5.76 -15.57 -19.70
N TYR A 311 -6.08 -14.28 -19.88
CA TYR A 311 -5.10 -13.22 -20.02
C TYR A 311 -4.59 -12.66 -18.69
N THR A 312 -5.48 -12.43 -17.72
CA THR A 312 -5.17 -11.69 -16.49
C THR A 312 -4.83 -12.58 -15.31
N ALA A 313 -5.33 -13.82 -15.29
CA ALA A 313 -5.12 -14.74 -14.19
C ALA A 313 -3.64 -15.09 -14.02
N THR A 314 -3.23 -15.31 -12.78
CA THR A 314 -1.97 -15.97 -12.45
C THR A 314 -2.25 -17.25 -11.68
N ALA A 315 -1.42 -18.27 -11.89
CA ALA A 315 -1.56 -19.56 -11.20
C ALA A 315 -1.06 -19.50 -9.74
N PHE A 316 -0.20 -18.52 -9.43
CA PHE A 316 0.41 -18.32 -8.12
C PHE A 316 0.16 -16.89 -7.64
N PRO A 317 0.08 -16.68 -6.30
CA PRO A 317 0.01 -15.34 -5.74
C PRO A 317 1.26 -14.56 -6.13
N PHE A 318 1.09 -13.27 -6.41
CA PHE A 318 2.20 -12.35 -6.50
C PHE A 318 2.97 -12.33 -5.16
N PRO A 319 4.29 -12.10 -5.22
CA PRO A 319 5.12 -11.88 -4.06
C PRO A 319 4.50 -10.97 -2.99
N ALA A 320 4.14 -11.52 -1.83
CA ALA A 320 3.64 -10.70 -0.74
C ALA A 320 3.92 -11.34 0.63
N PRO A 321 4.22 -10.54 1.65
CA PRO A 321 4.41 -11.01 3.01
C PRO A 321 3.36 -11.97 3.52
N ALA A 322 3.79 -12.87 4.39
CA ALA A 322 2.90 -13.78 5.05
C ALA A 322 1.85 -12.98 5.83
N VAL A 323 0.60 -13.30 5.55
CA VAL A 323 -0.58 -12.88 6.32
C VAL A 323 -1.25 -14.18 6.74
N HIS A 324 -1.53 -14.33 8.02
CA HIS A 324 -2.30 -15.45 8.54
C HIS A 324 -3.71 -15.38 7.95
N THR A 325 -4.03 -16.28 7.03
CA THR A 325 -5.32 -16.26 6.33
C THR A 325 -6.28 -17.31 6.89
N VAL A 326 -7.54 -16.91 7.06
CA VAL A 326 -8.64 -17.81 7.45
C VAL A 326 -9.53 -18.11 6.24
N PRO A 327 -10.29 -19.22 6.25
CA PRO A 327 -11.32 -19.46 5.24
C PRO A 327 -12.29 -18.28 5.15
N ALA A 328 -12.61 -17.82 3.93
CA ALA A 328 -13.36 -16.58 3.76
C ALA A 328 -14.74 -16.56 4.44
N GLU A 329 -15.40 -17.72 4.57
CA GLU A 329 -16.66 -17.85 5.30
C GLU A 329 -16.58 -17.45 6.78
N GLN A 330 -15.38 -17.49 7.38
CA GLN A 330 -15.13 -17.11 8.77
C GLN A 330 -14.84 -15.61 8.94
N VAL A 331 -14.49 -14.91 7.85
CA VAL A 331 -14.07 -13.50 7.86
C VAL A 331 -15.14 -12.59 8.45
N LEU A 332 -16.43 -12.80 8.10
CA LEU A 332 -17.50 -11.97 8.63
C LEU A 332 -17.55 -11.99 10.16
N ALA A 333 -17.55 -13.18 10.77
CA ALA A 333 -17.60 -13.31 12.23
C ALA A 333 -16.33 -12.77 12.89
N LEU A 334 -15.16 -13.07 12.29
CA LEU A 334 -13.87 -12.61 12.78
C LEU A 334 -13.77 -11.08 12.82
N LEU A 335 -14.13 -10.41 11.73
CA LEU A 335 -13.97 -8.96 11.62
C LEU A 335 -15.00 -8.20 12.45
N LEU A 336 -16.25 -8.68 12.53
CA LEU A 336 -17.24 -8.10 13.44
C LEU A 336 -16.77 -8.15 14.90
N ALA A 337 -15.97 -9.15 15.29
CA ALA A 337 -15.43 -9.26 16.64
C ALA A 337 -14.19 -8.37 16.86
N GLN A 338 -13.29 -8.26 15.88
CA GLN A 338 -11.93 -7.77 16.14
C GLN A 338 -11.54 -6.46 15.41
N ALA A 339 -12.16 -6.11 14.28
CA ALA A 339 -11.71 -4.97 13.47
C ALA A 339 -12.12 -3.59 14.04
N GLY A 340 -11.36 -2.56 13.69
CA GLY A 340 -11.52 -1.18 14.15
C GLY A 340 -10.83 -0.91 15.49
N ALA A 341 -11.04 0.30 16.02
CA ALA A 341 -10.52 0.74 17.31
C ALA A 341 -11.22 0.00 18.45
N THR A 342 -10.79 -1.24 18.70
CA THR A 342 -11.32 -2.12 19.75
C THR A 342 -10.71 -1.87 21.11
N ARG A 343 -9.59 -1.14 21.18
CA ARG A 343 -8.97 -0.69 22.42
C ARG A 343 -9.04 0.83 22.52
N PRO A 344 -9.39 1.39 23.69
CA PRO A 344 -9.79 0.68 24.92
C PRO A 344 -11.11 -0.09 24.79
N ARG A 345 -12.04 0.46 24.00
CA ARG A 345 -13.30 -0.17 23.58
C ARG A 345 -13.83 0.55 22.35
N ARG A 346 -14.70 -0.09 21.57
CA ARG A 346 -15.42 0.54 20.44
C ARG A 346 -16.42 1.58 20.93
N ASP A 347 -16.45 2.73 20.27
CA ASP A 347 -17.40 3.81 20.60
C ASP A 347 -18.82 3.55 20.06
N ALA A 348 -19.74 4.49 20.29
CA ALA A 348 -21.12 4.38 19.84
C ALA A 348 -21.27 4.29 18.30
N VAL A 349 -20.37 4.91 17.54
CA VAL A 349 -20.41 4.93 16.07
C VAL A 349 -20.03 3.55 15.52
N ASP A 350 -18.90 3.01 15.98
CA ASP A 350 -18.43 1.68 15.56
C ASP A 350 -19.45 0.61 15.95
N ARG A 351 -20.01 0.68 17.18
CA ARG A 351 -21.06 -0.24 17.63
C ARG A 351 -22.31 -0.18 16.74
N ARG A 352 -22.74 1.01 16.34
CA ARG A 352 -23.89 1.19 15.43
C ARG A 352 -23.63 0.56 14.06
N ILE A 353 -22.46 0.83 13.47
CA ILE A 353 -22.06 0.30 12.16
C ILE A 353 -22.08 -1.24 12.18
N LEU A 354 -21.44 -1.85 13.18
CA LEU A 354 -21.38 -3.30 13.30
C LEU A 354 -22.75 -3.94 13.58
N ALA A 355 -23.61 -3.26 14.36
CA ALA A 355 -24.98 -3.72 14.58
C ALA A 355 -25.82 -3.70 13.29
N LEU A 356 -25.63 -2.70 12.42
CA LEU A 356 -26.25 -2.67 11.09
C LEU A 356 -25.77 -3.84 10.23
N MET A 357 -24.46 -4.14 10.29
CA MET A 357 -23.86 -5.24 9.54
C MET A 357 -24.39 -6.61 9.98
N GLN A 358 -24.50 -6.84 11.29
CA GLN A 358 -25.10 -8.06 11.85
C GLN A 358 -26.56 -8.25 11.40
N GLN A 359 -27.28 -7.16 11.16
CA GLN A 359 -28.69 -7.18 10.75
C GLN A 359 -28.88 -7.24 9.22
N GLY A 360 -27.81 -7.21 8.41
CA GLY A 360 -27.95 -7.12 6.95
C GLY A 360 -28.54 -5.78 6.49
N LYS A 361 -28.33 -4.71 7.26
CA LYS A 361 -28.86 -3.36 7.01
C LYS A 361 -27.75 -2.34 6.76
N GLY A 362 -28.16 -1.16 6.31
CA GLY A 362 -27.33 0.04 6.15
C GLY A 362 -27.72 0.81 4.89
N ARG A 363 -27.02 1.92 4.66
CA ARG A 363 -27.25 2.83 3.53
C ARG A 363 -26.02 3.72 3.35
N LEU A 364 -25.91 4.33 2.16
CA LEU A 364 -25.02 5.47 1.97
C LEU A 364 -25.58 6.69 2.71
N ILE A 365 -24.68 7.58 3.14
CA ILE A 365 -25.00 8.83 3.84
C ILE A 365 -24.30 9.98 3.11
N ASP A 366 -24.88 11.18 3.20
CA ASP A 366 -24.33 12.35 2.52
C ASP A 366 -23.70 13.35 3.52
N THR A 367 -24.02 13.21 4.81
CA THR A 367 -23.40 13.93 5.94
C THR A 367 -23.38 13.06 7.20
N GLN A 368 -22.43 13.28 8.12
CA GLN A 368 -22.39 12.60 9.41
C GLN A 368 -23.65 12.85 10.26
N GLU A 369 -24.34 13.97 10.08
CA GLU A 369 -25.53 14.34 10.87
C GLU A 369 -26.69 13.36 10.67
N GLU A 370 -26.77 12.72 9.51
CA GLU A 370 -27.78 11.72 9.18
C GLU A 370 -27.74 10.45 10.06
N VAL A 371 -26.62 10.23 10.74
CA VAL A 371 -26.39 9.11 11.65
C VAL A 371 -26.05 9.57 13.07
N GLY A 372 -26.30 10.84 13.38
CA GLY A 372 -26.17 11.43 14.72
C GLY A 372 -24.87 12.18 14.98
N GLY A 373 -24.04 12.42 13.96
CA GLY A 373 -22.80 13.19 14.08
C GLY A 373 -21.81 12.57 15.07
N TRP A 374 -21.08 13.41 15.82
CA TRP A 374 -20.14 12.98 16.86
C TRP A 374 -20.85 12.84 18.22
N PRO A 375 -21.35 11.65 18.61
CA PRO A 375 -21.96 11.46 19.93
C PRO A 375 -20.92 11.69 21.04
N PRO A 376 -21.32 12.06 22.26
CA PRO A 376 -20.40 12.14 23.39
C PRO A 376 -19.60 10.85 23.57
N LEU A 377 -18.30 10.98 23.87
CA LEU A 377 -17.43 9.85 24.21
C LEU A 377 -17.33 9.71 25.72
N GLU A 378 -17.46 8.47 26.21
CA GLU A 378 -17.24 8.18 27.63
C GLU A 378 -15.75 8.41 27.99
N GLN A 379 -15.52 9.06 29.13
CA GLN A 379 -14.19 9.36 29.64
C GLN A 379 -13.93 8.54 30.92
N ASP A 380 -12.73 7.98 31.03
CA ASP A 380 -12.20 7.39 32.26
C ASP A 380 -10.95 8.17 32.70
N ALA A 381 -10.52 7.98 33.95
CA ALA A 381 -9.21 8.45 34.38
C ALA A 381 -8.10 7.60 33.73
N PRO A 382 -6.97 8.21 33.29
CA PRO A 382 -5.82 7.43 32.87
C PRO A 382 -5.23 6.64 34.05
N PRO A 383 -4.57 5.51 33.80
CA PRO A 383 -3.75 4.83 34.81
C PRO A 383 -2.70 5.77 35.40
N GLN A 384 -2.31 5.51 36.65
CA GLN A 384 -1.19 6.22 37.28
C GLN A 384 0.13 5.82 36.59
N ASP A 385 0.98 6.81 36.36
CA ASP A 385 2.30 6.75 35.71
C ASP A 385 3.14 7.82 36.41
N THR A 386 3.94 7.41 37.39
CA THR A 386 4.54 8.30 38.38
C THR A 386 5.78 9.03 37.84
N ASP A 387 6.56 8.42 36.95
CA ASP A 387 7.73 9.04 36.32
C ASP A 387 7.48 9.57 34.90
N SER A 388 6.26 9.40 34.38
CA SER A 388 5.79 9.95 33.11
C SER A 388 6.48 9.38 31.89
N ASP A 389 6.87 8.11 31.96
CA ASP A 389 7.58 7.40 30.89
C ASP A 389 6.65 6.69 29.89
N GLY A 390 5.35 6.66 30.16
CA GLY A 390 4.36 6.05 29.29
C GLY A 390 3.80 4.72 29.79
N MET A 391 4.46 4.06 30.75
CA MET A 391 4.06 2.81 31.37
C MET A 391 3.23 3.07 32.65
N PRO A 392 2.19 2.27 32.95
CA PRO A 392 1.49 2.39 34.23
C PRO A 392 2.25 1.74 35.40
N ASP A 393 2.26 2.37 36.58
CA ASP A 393 2.94 1.88 37.80
C ASP A 393 2.61 0.41 38.12
N ASP A 394 1.33 0.04 38.00
CA ASP A 394 0.85 -1.33 38.29
C ASP A 394 1.42 -2.37 37.31
N TRP A 395 1.70 -1.97 36.07
CA TRP A 395 2.31 -2.83 35.05
C TRP A 395 3.80 -2.99 35.30
N GLU A 396 4.49 -1.91 35.64
CA GLU A 396 5.91 -1.93 35.98
C GLU A 396 6.19 -2.81 37.21
N LEU A 397 5.45 -2.60 38.30
CA LEU A 397 5.55 -3.40 39.53
C LEU A 397 5.28 -4.88 39.28
N ARG A 398 4.40 -5.21 38.34
CA ARG A 398 4.09 -6.60 37.96
C ARG A 398 5.28 -7.32 37.35
N TYR A 399 6.09 -6.62 36.56
CA TYR A 399 7.24 -7.18 35.86
C TYR A 399 8.59 -6.86 36.51
N GLY A 400 8.57 -6.16 37.65
CA GLY A 400 9.77 -5.86 38.44
C GLY A 400 10.57 -4.65 37.94
N LEU A 401 9.93 -3.78 37.15
CA LEU A 401 10.43 -2.47 36.74
C LEU A 401 10.19 -1.44 37.86
N ASN A 402 10.72 -0.21 37.70
CA ASN A 402 10.72 0.79 38.75
C ASN A 402 9.86 2.02 38.36
N PRO A 403 8.68 2.23 38.98
CA PRO A 403 7.76 3.37 38.71
C PRO A 403 8.29 4.79 39.00
N HIS A 404 9.58 4.91 39.26
CA HIS A 404 10.28 6.15 39.56
C HIS A 404 11.54 6.32 38.68
N ASP A 405 11.77 5.46 37.70
CA ASP A 405 12.89 5.49 36.77
C ASP A 405 12.43 5.51 35.31
N PRO A 406 12.25 6.70 34.72
CA PRO A 406 11.67 6.83 33.38
C PRO A 406 12.61 6.34 32.26
N SER A 407 13.82 5.91 32.59
CA SER A 407 14.77 5.38 31.62
C SER A 407 14.51 3.91 31.29
N ASP A 408 13.81 3.18 32.16
CA ASP A 408 13.56 1.75 31.96
C ASP A 408 12.51 1.47 30.85
N ALA A 409 11.63 2.42 30.52
CA ALA A 409 10.75 2.34 29.34
C ALA A 409 11.50 2.02 28.04
N ALA A 410 12.69 2.59 27.85
CA ALA A 410 13.49 2.42 26.65
C ALA A 410 14.45 1.22 26.71
N GLU A 411 14.54 0.55 27.86
CA GLU A 411 15.29 -0.70 27.99
C GLU A 411 14.55 -1.87 27.35
N ASP A 412 15.27 -2.96 27.14
CA ASP A 412 14.78 -4.22 26.59
C ASP A 412 15.14 -5.31 27.60
N LEU A 413 14.20 -5.58 28.51
CA LEU A 413 14.46 -6.37 29.72
C LEU A 413 14.80 -7.84 29.41
N ASP A 414 14.29 -8.39 28.30
CA ASP A 414 14.53 -9.78 27.92
C ASP A 414 15.43 -9.98 26.69
N GLY A 415 15.80 -8.90 26.00
CA GLY A 415 16.77 -8.88 24.93
C GLY A 415 16.22 -9.37 23.60
N ASP A 416 14.90 -9.38 23.41
CA ASP A 416 14.32 -9.74 22.13
C ASP A 416 14.42 -8.60 21.10
N GLY A 417 14.41 -7.35 21.53
CA GLY A 417 14.52 -6.15 20.71
C GLY A 417 13.32 -5.20 20.81
N TYR A 418 12.23 -5.59 21.47
CA TYR A 418 11.16 -4.68 21.87
C TYR A 418 11.54 -3.95 23.16
N THR A 419 11.29 -2.64 23.23
CA THR A 419 11.49 -1.91 24.48
C THR A 419 10.38 -2.23 25.48
N ASN A 420 10.61 -2.02 26.78
CA ASN A 420 9.62 -2.27 27.83
C ASN A 420 8.31 -1.52 27.58
N ILE A 421 8.36 -0.28 27.07
CA ILE A 421 7.13 0.42 26.67
C ILE A 421 6.42 -0.25 25.49
N GLU A 422 7.14 -0.82 24.50
CA GLU A 422 6.49 -1.54 23.40
C GLU A 422 5.83 -2.82 23.90
N GLU A 423 6.46 -3.54 24.83
CA GLU A 423 5.88 -4.71 25.51
C GLU A 423 4.61 -4.31 26.28
N ASN A 424 4.63 -3.17 26.99
CA ASN A 424 3.46 -2.61 27.65
C ASN A 424 2.32 -2.32 26.64
N LEU A 425 2.63 -1.61 25.55
CA LEU A 425 1.68 -1.23 24.51
C LEU A 425 1.01 -2.43 23.84
N ASN A 426 1.69 -3.58 23.81
CA ASN A 426 1.24 -4.82 23.21
C ASN A 426 0.69 -5.83 24.21
N ASN A 427 0.78 -5.54 25.52
CA ASN A 427 0.40 -6.43 26.60
C ASN A 427 1.10 -7.81 26.49
N THR A 428 2.40 -7.76 26.22
CA THR A 428 3.31 -8.91 26.25
C THR A 428 4.11 -8.94 27.55
N ASP A 429 4.96 -9.95 27.73
CA ASP A 429 5.68 -10.20 28.98
C ASP A 429 7.15 -9.78 28.77
N PRO A 430 7.59 -8.63 29.29
CA PRO A 430 8.94 -8.09 29.07
C PRO A 430 10.04 -8.93 29.75
N THR A 431 9.69 -10.03 30.41
CA THR A 431 10.64 -10.98 31.01
C THR A 431 10.78 -12.25 30.17
N ARG A 432 10.10 -12.35 29.03
CA ARG A 432 9.99 -13.55 28.21
C ARG A 432 10.14 -13.21 26.72
N PRO A 433 11.31 -13.49 26.13
CA PRO A 433 11.62 -13.12 24.76
C PRO A 433 10.57 -13.63 23.77
N LEU A 434 9.97 -12.71 23.03
CA LEU A 434 9.19 -13.07 21.87
C LEU A 434 10.11 -13.60 20.78
N ARG A 435 9.55 -14.47 19.95
CA ARG A 435 10.29 -15.16 18.89
C ARG A 435 9.68 -14.82 17.56
N TRP A 436 10.47 -14.31 16.63
CA TRP A 436 10.11 -14.12 15.24
C TRP A 436 11.25 -14.58 14.35
N LEU A 437 10.90 -14.97 13.13
CA LEU A 437 11.89 -15.31 12.11
C LEU A 437 12.08 -14.10 11.19
N PRO A 438 13.27 -13.47 11.14
CA PRO A 438 13.54 -12.37 10.23
C PRO A 438 13.41 -12.82 8.75
N PRO A 439 13.09 -11.90 7.82
CA PRO A 439 13.13 -12.21 6.39
C PRO A 439 14.47 -12.84 5.99
N PRO A 440 14.50 -13.84 5.07
CA PRO A 440 15.74 -14.46 4.66
C PRO A 440 16.67 -13.44 3.98
N LYS A 441 17.96 -13.56 4.27
CA LYS A 441 19.02 -12.87 3.55
C LYS A 441 19.35 -13.62 2.27
N ILE A 442 19.37 -12.88 1.16
CA ILE A 442 19.56 -13.45 -0.18
C ILE A 442 20.69 -12.77 -0.92
N LEU A 443 21.57 -13.60 -1.50
CA LEU A 443 22.78 -13.15 -2.19
C LEU A 443 23.01 -13.93 -3.50
N PRO A 444 23.46 -13.26 -4.59
CA PRO A 444 23.54 -11.80 -4.74
C PRO A 444 22.14 -11.15 -4.70
N ASP A 445 22.07 -9.82 -4.60
CA ASP A 445 20.80 -9.10 -4.65
C ASP A 445 20.04 -9.46 -5.94
N PRO A 446 18.87 -10.10 -5.85
CA PRO A 446 18.14 -10.63 -7.00
C PRO A 446 17.62 -9.55 -7.95
N PHE A 447 17.52 -8.29 -7.51
CA PHE A 447 17.15 -7.18 -8.37
C PHE A 447 18.33 -6.60 -9.15
N ALA A 448 19.55 -6.75 -8.62
CA ALA A 448 20.79 -6.30 -9.25
C ALA A 448 21.51 -7.42 -10.03
N ALA A 449 21.26 -8.68 -9.68
CA ALA A 449 21.96 -9.81 -10.26
C ALA A 449 21.52 -10.12 -11.71
N PRO A 450 22.41 -10.72 -12.53
CA PRO A 450 22.05 -11.27 -13.84
C PRO A 450 20.84 -12.21 -13.75
N LEU A 451 20.05 -12.25 -14.83
CA LEU A 451 18.77 -12.96 -14.93
C LEU A 451 18.81 -14.43 -14.46
N ASP A 452 19.88 -15.15 -14.79
CA ASP A 452 20.02 -16.59 -14.52
C ASP A 452 20.84 -16.92 -13.27
N SER A 453 21.03 -15.94 -12.37
CA SER A 453 21.85 -16.10 -11.17
C SER A 453 21.27 -17.15 -10.24
N VAL A 454 22.14 -18.03 -9.73
CA VAL A 454 21.81 -18.89 -8.59
C VAL A 454 21.85 -18.01 -7.34
N LEU A 455 20.75 -18.02 -6.57
CA LEU A 455 20.63 -17.25 -5.35
C LEU A 455 20.94 -18.15 -4.15
N THR A 456 21.67 -17.62 -3.17
CA THR A 456 21.88 -18.25 -1.86
C THR A 456 20.91 -17.65 -0.86
N VAL A 457 20.11 -18.51 -0.24
CA VAL A 457 19.12 -18.16 0.79
C VAL A 457 19.69 -18.53 2.15
N SER A 458 19.56 -17.63 3.13
CA SER A 458 19.95 -17.89 4.51
C SER A 458 18.97 -17.24 5.48
N PHE A 459 18.68 -17.91 6.59
CA PHE A 459 17.91 -17.35 7.71
C PHE A 459 18.85 -17.02 8.85
N GLU A 460 18.62 -15.87 9.48
CA GLU A 460 19.26 -15.49 10.74
C GLU A 460 18.44 -16.04 11.90
N LEU A 461 19.05 -16.91 12.71
CA LEU A 461 18.36 -17.61 13.80
C LEU A 461 18.85 -17.04 15.13
N ALA A 462 17.98 -16.28 15.81
CA ALA A 462 18.24 -15.80 17.17
C ALA A 462 18.24 -16.96 18.19
N ASP A 463 17.38 -17.97 17.99
CA ASP A 463 17.30 -19.16 18.84
C ASP A 463 17.48 -20.45 18.01
N THR A 464 18.54 -21.21 18.32
CA THR A 464 18.88 -22.48 17.65
C THR A 464 18.14 -23.69 18.22
N THR A 465 17.37 -23.53 19.29
CA THR A 465 16.61 -24.61 19.94
C THR A 465 15.32 -24.95 19.19
N LEU A 466 14.78 -24.03 18.38
CA LEU A 466 13.59 -24.26 17.56
C LEU A 466 13.95 -24.76 16.15
N SER A 467 13.13 -25.66 15.61
CA SER A 467 13.24 -26.09 14.22
C SER A 467 12.54 -25.09 13.29
N VAL A 468 13.31 -24.49 12.38
CA VAL A 468 12.78 -23.75 11.24
C VAL A 468 12.54 -24.70 10.08
N HIS A 469 11.33 -24.66 9.52
CA HIS A 469 10.97 -25.39 8.31
C HIS A 469 10.66 -24.42 7.19
N TYR A 470 10.93 -24.80 5.95
CA TYR A 470 10.74 -23.92 4.80
C TYR A 470 10.15 -24.64 3.57
N THR A 471 9.54 -23.84 2.69
CA THR A 471 9.00 -24.24 1.40
C THR A 471 9.55 -23.33 0.31
N LEU A 472 9.52 -23.79 -0.93
CA LEU A 472 10.04 -23.07 -2.11
C LEU A 472 8.95 -22.69 -3.11
N ASP A 473 7.70 -23.05 -2.80
CA ASP A 473 6.49 -22.83 -3.59
C ASP A 473 5.56 -21.76 -2.98
N GLY A 474 5.99 -21.12 -1.87
CA GLY A 474 5.26 -20.03 -1.20
C GLY A 474 4.13 -20.49 -0.27
N ARG A 475 3.85 -21.79 -0.18
CA ARG A 475 2.87 -22.31 0.79
C ARG A 475 3.42 -22.23 2.20
N GLU A 476 2.56 -22.16 3.20
CA GLU A 476 2.99 -22.22 4.60
C GLU A 476 3.74 -23.54 4.90
N PRO A 477 4.96 -23.49 5.47
CA PRO A 477 5.68 -24.69 5.91
C PRO A 477 4.98 -25.39 7.07
N THR A 478 5.20 -26.69 7.19
CA THR A 478 4.69 -27.59 8.23
C THR A 478 5.84 -28.40 8.83
N ALA A 479 5.58 -29.15 9.90
CA ALA A 479 6.60 -30.04 10.50
C ALA A 479 7.13 -31.10 9.52
N GLN A 480 6.43 -31.37 8.42
CA GLN A 480 6.83 -32.35 7.39
C GLN A 480 7.74 -31.76 6.31
N ASP A 481 7.87 -30.44 6.27
CA ASP A 481 8.67 -29.76 5.26
C ASP A 481 10.17 -29.79 5.59
N PRO A 482 11.06 -29.49 4.62
CA PRO A 482 12.50 -29.44 4.86
C PRO A 482 12.86 -28.55 6.06
N ARG A 483 13.64 -29.11 6.99
CA ARG A 483 14.23 -28.36 8.10
C ARG A 483 15.43 -27.57 7.60
N TYR A 484 15.51 -26.30 7.97
CA TYR A 484 16.68 -25.47 7.71
C TYR A 484 17.87 -25.96 8.54
N THR A 485 18.96 -26.28 7.86
CA THR A 485 20.22 -26.77 8.46
C THR A 485 21.43 -25.88 8.13
N GLY A 486 21.22 -24.86 7.28
CA GLY A 486 22.24 -23.94 6.79
C GLY A 486 21.81 -23.32 5.46
N PRO A 487 22.58 -22.36 4.94
CA PRO A 487 22.26 -21.69 3.68
C PRO A 487 22.06 -22.69 2.53
N PHE A 488 21.10 -22.43 1.65
CA PHE A 488 20.78 -23.28 0.50
C PHE A 488 20.65 -22.46 -0.79
N GLN A 489 20.80 -23.13 -1.92
CA GLN A 489 20.77 -22.50 -3.24
C GLN A 489 19.43 -22.70 -3.94
N VAL A 490 18.98 -21.68 -4.65
CA VAL A 490 17.74 -21.67 -5.43
C VAL A 490 17.96 -21.00 -6.79
N ARG A 491 17.15 -21.40 -7.78
CA ARG A 491 17.04 -20.71 -9.07
C ARG A 491 15.64 -20.08 -9.16
N PRO A 492 15.52 -18.79 -9.52
CA PRO A 492 14.22 -18.18 -9.80
C PRO A 492 13.47 -18.92 -10.94
N PRO A 493 12.12 -18.94 -10.93
CA PRO A 493 11.24 -18.40 -9.90
C PRO A 493 11.21 -19.30 -8.66
N VAL A 494 11.29 -18.71 -7.46
CA VAL A 494 11.23 -19.41 -6.19
C VAL A 494 10.57 -18.56 -5.12
N HIS A 495 9.66 -19.17 -4.36
CA HIS A 495 8.89 -18.52 -3.31
C HIS A 495 9.29 -19.15 -1.97
N VAL A 496 10.26 -18.53 -1.30
CA VAL A 496 10.75 -19.03 -0.02
C VAL A 496 9.79 -18.58 1.08
N ARG A 497 9.25 -19.54 1.82
CA ARG A 497 8.52 -19.28 3.06
C ARG A 497 9.11 -20.15 4.15
N ALA A 498 9.25 -19.62 5.36
CA ALA A 498 9.87 -20.31 6.49
C ALA A 498 9.20 -19.91 7.79
N ARG A 499 9.05 -20.85 8.73
CA ARG A 499 8.49 -20.57 10.05
C ARG A 499 9.12 -21.45 11.11
N PHE A 500 8.99 -21.04 12.37
CA PHE A 500 9.24 -21.94 13.50
C PHE A 500 8.13 -22.98 13.58
N VAL A 501 8.52 -24.25 13.74
CA VAL A 501 7.58 -25.35 13.95
C VAL A 501 7.92 -26.05 15.25
N SER A 502 6.93 -26.15 16.14
CA SER A 502 7.06 -26.92 17.37
C SER A 502 6.77 -28.41 17.15
N PRO A 503 7.15 -29.31 18.07
CA PRO A 503 6.88 -30.74 17.95
C PRO A 503 5.39 -31.10 17.78
N ASN A 504 4.47 -30.23 18.21
CA ASN A 504 3.01 -30.41 18.09
C ASN A 504 2.38 -29.56 16.98
N ASP A 505 3.19 -28.93 16.12
CA ASP A 505 2.76 -27.99 15.06
C ASP A 505 1.96 -26.78 15.56
N THR A 506 2.02 -26.48 16.87
CA THR A 506 1.51 -25.22 17.42
C THR A 506 2.46 -24.10 17.03
N VAL A 507 1.90 -23.03 16.46
CA VAL A 507 2.61 -21.87 15.94
C VAL A 507 3.29 -21.12 17.09
N PHE A 508 4.61 -20.99 17.00
CA PHE A 508 5.34 -19.93 17.69
C PHE A 508 5.52 -18.83 16.65
N THR A 509 4.91 -17.68 16.93
CA THR A 509 4.95 -16.39 16.23
C THR A 509 5.85 -16.26 14.97
N THR A 510 5.17 -15.85 13.89
CA THR A 510 5.61 -15.30 12.59
C THR A 510 6.38 -16.19 11.60
N THR A 511 6.09 -15.93 10.32
CA THR A 511 6.65 -16.58 9.14
C THR A 511 7.61 -15.61 8.46
N ALA A 512 8.84 -16.02 8.19
CA ALA A 512 9.73 -15.33 7.26
C ALA A 512 9.38 -15.73 5.83
N PHE A 513 9.45 -14.80 4.90
CA PHE A 513 9.21 -15.10 3.50
C PHE A 513 10.12 -14.23 2.65
N ALA A 514 10.42 -14.72 1.46
CA ALA A 514 10.86 -13.88 0.37
C ALA A 514 10.57 -14.54 -0.97
N PHE A 515 10.38 -13.71 -1.99
CA PHE A 515 9.96 -14.17 -3.31
C PHE A 515 10.92 -13.63 -4.35
N TYR A 516 11.27 -14.49 -5.30
CA TYR A 516 12.18 -14.16 -6.36
C TYR A 516 11.62 -14.74 -7.64
N GLU A 517 10.99 -13.89 -8.44
CA GLU A 517 10.61 -14.26 -9.78
C GLU A 517 11.79 -14.03 -10.73
N ALA A 518 12.00 -14.96 -11.67
CA ALA A 518 12.77 -14.62 -12.84
C ALA A 518 12.01 -13.49 -13.54
N PRO A 519 12.62 -12.33 -13.83
CA PRO A 519 11.90 -11.28 -14.50
C PRO A 519 11.47 -11.80 -15.88
N GLU A 520 10.25 -11.48 -16.28
CA GLU A 520 9.76 -11.81 -17.62
C GLU A 520 10.71 -11.18 -18.66
N VAL A 521 11.36 -12.02 -19.46
CA VAL A 521 12.19 -11.57 -20.57
C VAL A 521 11.28 -11.37 -21.76
N LEU A 522 11.07 -10.11 -22.14
CA LEU A 522 10.29 -9.80 -23.33
C LEU A 522 11.04 -10.29 -24.55
N PRO A 523 10.44 -11.17 -25.38
CA PRO A 523 11.10 -11.70 -26.56
C PRO A 523 11.27 -10.61 -27.61
N ALA A 524 12.35 -10.69 -28.38
CA ALA A 524 12.56 -9.78 -29.49
C ALA A 524 11.50 -10.02 -30.58
N VAL A 525 10.96 -8.94 -31.14
CA VAL A 525 9.99 -9.01 -32.24
C VAL A 525 10.68 -8.89 -33.58
N ALA A 526 10.10 -9.51 -34.62
CA ALA A 526 10.53 -9.31 -35.99
C ALA A 526 9.75 -8.13 -36.60
N PRO A 527 10.42 -7.06 -37.08
CA PRO A 527 9.75 -5.98 -37.80
C PRO A 527 9.03 -6.52 -39.04
N GLN A 528 7.84 -5.98 -39.34
CA GLN A 528 7.01 -6.47 -40.45
C GLN A 528 7.48 -5.94 -41.82
N ALA A 529 8.29 -4.88 -41.81
CA ALA A 529 8.88 -4.29 -43.00
C ALA A 529 10.31 -3.77 -42.73
N PRO A 530 11.11 -3.47 -43.77
CA PRO A 530 12.44 -2.90 -43.60
C PRO A 530 12.40 -1.59 -42.81
N LEU A 531 13.26 -1.46 -41.82
CA LEU A 531 13.32 -0.30 -40.94
C LEU A 531 14.15 0.85 -41.54
N ARG A 532 13.82 2.09 -41.17
CA ARG A 532 14.63 3.31 -41.38
C ARG A 532 14.67 4.12 -40.08
N PRO A 533 15.71 4.96 -39.85
CA PRO A 533 15.76 5.81 -38.65
C PRO A 533 14.53 6.71 -38.52
N GLY A 534 13.99 6.85 -37.29
CA GLY A 534 12.86 7.73 -36.96
C GLY A 534 11.76 7.08 -36.10
N LEU A 535 10.74 7.85 -35.74
CA LEU A 535 9.50 7.44 -35.05
C LEU A 535 8.28 7.99 -35.80
N ALA A 536 7.20 7.22 -35.88
CA ALA A 536 5.92 7.69 -36.35
C ALA A 536 5.29 8.49 -35.22
N MET A 537 4.85 9.71 -35.49
CA MET A 537 4.27 10.61 -34.49
C MET A 537 2.83 10.94 -34.87
N ARG A 538 1.94 10.92 -33.89
CA ARG A 538 0.56 11.39 -34.00
C ARG A 538 0.28 12.38 -32.88
N GLN A 539 -0.40 13.47 -33.22
CA GLN A 539 -0.84 14.46 -32.24
C GLN A 539 -2.35 14.32 -32.03
N TYR A 540 -2.79 14.37 -30.77
CA TYR A 540 -4.19 14.28 -30.38
C TYR A 540 -4.60 15.45 -29.49
N ARG A 541 -5.90 15.71 -29.46
CA ARG A 541 -6.53 16.74 -28.62
C ARG A 541 -7.77 16.16 -27.94
N ALA A 542 -7.90 16.41 -26.64
CA ALA A 542 -9.06 16.03 -25.85
C ALA A 542 -9.36 17.12 -24.81
N ALA A 543 -10.61 17.20 -24.34
CA ALA A 543 -11.01 18.19 -23.33
C ALA A 543 -10.46 17.86 -21.93
N ASP A 544 -10.17 16.58 -21.66
CA ASP A 544 -9.62 16.09 -20.40
C ASP A 544 -8.79 14.81 -20.66
N TRP A 545 -7.60 14.72 -20.05
CA TRP A 545 -6.69 13.57 -20.13
C TRP A 545 -6.64 12.76 -18.81
N ASP A 546 -7.26 13.23 -17.73
CA ASP A 546 -7.32 12.53 -16.43
C ASP A 546 -8.15 11.23 -16.48
N GLU A 547 -9.06 11.14 -17.45
CA GLU A 547 -9.83 9.91 -17.69
C GLU A 547 -9.07 8.86 -18.52
N SER A 548 -7.86 9.18 -19.01
CA SER A 548 -7.09 8.35 -19.94
C SER A 548 -7.98 7.71 -21.02
N PRO A 549 -8.68 8.53 -21.85
CA PRO A 549 -9.37 7.96 -23.00
C PRO A 549 -8.34 7.20 -23.82
N PRO A 550 -8.65 5.98 -24.31
CA PRO A 550 -7.72 5.23 -25.14
C PRO A 550 -7.39 6.10 -26.36
N VAL A 551 -6.17 6.65 -26.39
CA VAL A 551 -5.70 7.61 -27.42
C VAL A 551 -5.87 7.00 -28.81
N GLU A 552 -5.81 5.67 -28.89
CA GLU A 552 -6.03 4.85 -30.08
C GLU A 552 -7.45 4.95 -30.65
N THR A 553 -8.43 5.41 -29.85
CA THR A 553 -9.82 5.61 -30.28
C THR A 553 -10.10 7.02 -30.79
N LEU A 554 -9.15 7.95 -30.61
CA LEU A 554 -9.27 9.32 -31.09
C LEU A 554 -8.78 9.43 -32.54
N MET A 555 -9.34 10.39 -33.28
CA MET A 555 -8.76 10.77 -34.57
C MET A 555 -7.57 11.71 -34.35
N PRO A 556 -6.39 11.44 -34.92
CA PRO A 556 -5.24 12.32 -34.78
C PRO A 556 -5.48 13.65 -35.50
N VAL A 557 -5.04 14.76 -34.89
CA VAL A 557 -5.02 16.10 -35.48
C VAL A 557 -3.99 16.15 -36.61
N THR A 558 -2.82 15.58 -36.38
CA THR A 558 -1.72 15.47 -37.33
C THR A 558 -1.03 14.12 -37.16
N ALA A 559 -0.43 13.62 -38.24
CA ALA A 559 0.41 12.43 -38.24
C ALA A 559 1.64 12.70 -39.10
N ASP A 560 2.82 12.35 -38.61
CA ASP A 560 4.10 12.61 -39.27
C ASP A 560 5.10 11.44 -39.01
N THR A 561 6.21 11.42 -39.73
CA THR A 561 7.38 10.61 -39.37
C THR A 561 8.53 11.53 -38.99
N VAL A 562 8.89 11.51 -37.72
CA VAL A 562 9.90 12.40 -37.16
C VAL A 562 11.22 11.65 -36.96
N ALA A 563 12.33 12.32 -37.25
CA ALA A 563 13.67 11.77 -37.01
C ALA A 563 14.09 11.87 -35.54
N TYR A 564 13.28 12.54 -34.71
CA TYR A 564 13.59 12.85 -33.31
C TYR A 564 12.32 12.97 -32.46
N VAL A 565 12.44 12.73 -31.15
CA VAL A 565 11.47 13.21 -30.16
C VAL A 565 11.91 14.62 -29.78
N ASP A 566 11.26 15.63 -30.35
CA ASP A 566 11.53 17.05 -30.07
C ASP A 566 10.26 17.73 -29.59
N LEU A 567 10.42 18.53 -28.55
CA LEU A 567 9.35 19.23 -27.84
C LEU A 567 8.86 20.46 -28.61
N SER A 568 9.61 20.92 -29.62
CA SER A 568 9.11 21.92 -30.57
C SER A 568 7.87 21.43 -31.34
N LEU A 569 7.66 20.11 -31.42
CA LEU A 569 6.50 19.47 -32.04
C LEU A 569 5.20 19.66 -31.24
N TRP A 570 5.26 20.11 -29.98
CA TRP A 570 4.06 20.38 -29.17
C TRP A 570 3.31 21.64 -29.60
N GLY A 571 4.00 22.67 -30.10
CA GLY A 571 3.46 24.03 -30.16
C GLY A 571 3.10 24.60 -28.77
N ASP A 572 2.32 25.68 -28.73
CA ASP A 572 1.91 26.38 -27.48
C ASP A 572 0.53 25.94 -26.95
N GLU A 573 -0.02 24.83 -27.45
CA GLU A 573 -1.43 24.47 -27.27
C GLU A 573 -1.64 23.55 -26.05
N PRO A 574 -2.39 23.97 -25.02
CA PRO A 574 -2.72 23.12 -23.87
C PRO A 574 -3.59 21.91 -24.29
N GLN A 575 -3.65 20.88 -23.44
CA GLN A 575 -4.47 19.67 -23.65
C GLN A 575 -4.09 18.84 -24.89
N THR A 576 -2.80 18.82 -25.22
CA THR A 576 -2.25 18.06 -26.34
C THR A 576 -1.59 16.77 -25.86
N ALA A 577 -1.78 15.69 -26.60
CA ALA A 577 -1.02 14.45 -26.45
C ALA A 577 -0.17 14.18 -27.70
N LEU A 578 1.08 13.77 -27.49
CA LEU A 578 1.93 13.23 -28.55
C LEU A 578 2.08 11.73 -28.36
N TRP A 579 1.84 11.00 -29.43
CA TRP A 579 1.96 9.56 -29.50
C TRP A 579 3.03 9.19 -30.50
N PHE A 580 4.07 8.50 -30.06
CA PHE A 580 5.15 8.01 -30.92
C PHE A 580 5.06 6.49 -31.03
N GLU A 581 5.32 5.94 -32.22
CA GLU A 581 5.41 4.50 -32.49
C GLU A 581 6.64 4.20 -33.35
N GLY A 582 7.31 3.08 -33.06
CA GLY A 582 8.41 2.58 -33.88
C GLY A 582 9.06 1.37 -33.24
N TYR A 583 10.37 1.26 -33.43
CA TYR A 583 11.21 0.16 -32.96
C TYR A 583 12.50 0.69 -32.34
N MET A 584 13.03 -0.01 -31.36
CA MET A 584 14.39 0.16 -30.85
C MET A 584 15.17 -1.14 -30.93
N ARG A 585 16.50 -1.03 -31.03
CA ARG A 585 17.38 -2.20 -31.01
C ARG A 585 17.99 -2.41 -29.64
N VAL A 586 17.71 -3.57 -29.05
CA VAL A 586 18.31 -4.05 -27.82
C VAL A 586 19.60 -4.81 -28.16
N PRO A 587 20.79 -4.33 -27.72
CA PRO A 587 22.07 -4.90 -28.16
C PRO A 587 22.40 -6.26 -27.53
N ALA A 588 21.93 -6.53 -26.32
CA ALA A 588 22.18 -7.78 -25.60
C ALA A 588 20.99 -8.13 -24.70
N THR A 589 20.75 -9.43 -24.48
CA THR A 589 19.72 -9.88 -23.54
C THR A 589 20.11 -9.45 -22.13
N GLY A 590 19.21 -8.78 -21.40
CA GLY A 590 19.50 -8.32 -20.05
C GLY A 590 18.43 -7.40 -19.47
N ARG A 591 18.70 -6.85 -18.28
CA ARG A 591 17.83 -5.87 -17.61
C ARG A 591 18.14 -4.46 -18.12
N TYR A 592 17.13 -3.79 -18.66
CA TYR A 592 17.19 -2.42 -19.14
C TYR A 592 16.35 -1.52 -18.25
N GLY A 593 16.94 -0.42 -17.77
CA GLY A 593 16.23 0.65 -17.10
C GLY A 593 15.61 1.60 -18.12
N PHE A 594 14.42 2.12 -17.87
CA PHE A 594 13.76 3.16 -18.65
C PHE A 594 13.22 4.23 -17.73
N TYR A 595 13.32 5.48 -18.17
CA TYR A 595 12.82 6.60 -17.40
C TYR A 595 12.24 7.66 -18.34
N VAL A 596 11.15 8.30 -17.93
CA VAL A 596 10.47 9.34 -18.69
C VAL A 596 10.37 10.57 -17.80
N ASP A 597 11.15 11.61 -18.12
CA ASP A 597 11.06 12.93 -17.50
C ASP A 597 9.85 13.62 -18.12
N ALA A 598 8.67 13.53 -17.54
CA ALA A 598 7.46 14.11 -18.15
C ALA A 598 6.32 14.21 -17.12
N ASP A 599 5.19 14.78 -17.57
CA ASP A 599 3.91 14.71 -16.86
C ASP A 599 3.66 13.28 -16.33
N PRO A 600 3.28 13.08 -15.05
CA PRO A 600 3.09 11.77 -14.44
C PRO A 600 2.13 10.82 -15.17
N ARG A 601 1.25 11.34 -16.02
CA ARG A 601 0.31 10.56 -16.84
C ARG A 601 0.93 10.10 -18.17
N SER A 602 2.10 10.61 -18.55
CA SER A 602 2.86 10.11 -19.70
C SER A 602 3.28 8.66 -19.50
N ARG A 603 3.50 7.93 -20.60
CA ARG A 603 3.66 6.47 -20.61
C ARG A 603 4.63 6.04 -21.72
N LEU A 604 5.53 5.11 -21.43
CA LEU A 604 6.43 4.48 -22.40
C LEU A 604 6.19 2.98 -22.40
N TRP A 605 5.84 2.41 -23.53
CA TRP A 605 5.72 0.97 -23.74
C TRP A 605 6.87 0.43 -24.60
N ILE A 606 7.35 -0.75 -24.24
CA ILE A 606 8.19 -1.61 -25.07
C ILE A 606 7.35 -2.83 -25.41
N ASP A 607 7.19 -3.10 -26.70
CA ASP A 607 6.20 -4.02 -27.25
C ASP A 607 4.80 -3.72 -26.70
N SER A 608 4.13 -4.73 -26.15
CA SER A 608 2.84 -4.60 -25.46
C SER A 608 2.96 -4.10 -24.02
N HIS A 609 4.16 -3.99 -23.46
CA HIS A 609 4.37 -3.77 -22.03
C HIS A 609 4.66 -2.30 -21.75
N LEU A 610 3.83 -1.66 -20.93
CA LEU A 610 4.19 -0.37 -20.33
C LEU A 610 5.45 -0.60 -19.52
N VAL A 611 6.52 0.16 -19.73
CA VAL A 611 7.79 0.01 -18.99
C VAL A 611 8.10 1.21 -18.12
N ALA A 612 7.59 2.41 -18.44
CA ALA A 612 7.79 3.60 -17.61
C ALA A 612 6.62 4.57 -17.67
N HIS A 613 6.48 5.38 -16.62
CA HIS A 613 5.54 6.51 -16.53
C HIS A 613 6.34 7.80 -16.46
N GLY A 614 5.72 8.93 -16.82
CA GLY A 614 6.29 10.24 -16.52
C GLY A 614 6.52 10.41 -15.01
N ARG A 615 7.62 11.06 -14.63
CA ARG A 615 8.01 11.36 -13.25
C ARG A 615 9.22 12.31 -13.26
N ALA A 616 9.73 12.66 -12.07
CA ALA A 616 10.98 13.42 -11.88
C ALA A 616 12.19 12.49 -11.67
N LEU A 617 13.39 12.94 -12.06
CA LEU A 617 14.58 12.06 -12.27
C LEU A 617 15.02 11.36 -10.98
N GLU A 618 14.76 12.01 -9.85
CA GLU A 618 14.96 11.51 -8.50
C GLU A 618 14.20 10.20 -8.19
N ALA A 619 13.19 9.85 -9.00
CA ALA A 619 12.42 8.62 -8.83
C ALA A 619 13.12 7.36 -9.38
N GLY A 620 14.20 7.51 -10.15
CA GLY A 620 14.96 6.40 -10.73
C GLY A 620 14.27 5.68 -11.90
N PRO A 621 15.00 4.84 -12.65
CA PRO A 621 14.47 4.12 -13.80
C PRO A 621 13.67 2.87 -13.42
N PHE A 622 12.73 2.50 -14.29
CA PHE A 622 12.04 1.23 -14.28
C PHE A 622 12.82 0.17 -15.03
N PHE A 623 13.00 -1.00 -14.44
CA PHE A 623 13.70 -2.09 -15.12
C PHE A 623 12.75 -3.08 -15.77
N VAL A 624 13.08 -3.50 -16.99
CA VAL A 624 12.45 -4.60 -17.72
C VAL A 624 13.53 -5.49 -18.31
N ALA A 625 13.31 -6.80 -18.38
CA ALA A 625 14.23 -7.71 -19.04
C ALA A 625 13.85 -7.83 -20.52
N LEU A 626 14.80 -7.59 -21.42
CA LEU A 626 14.59 -7.64 -22.87
C LEU A 626 15.55 -8.66 -23.49
N GLU A 627 15.08 -9.41 -24.48
CA GLU A 627 15.92 -10.23 -25.34
C GLU A 627 16.73 -9.34 -26.32
N ALA A 628 17.93 -9.76 -26.72
CA ALA A 628 18.67 -9.08 -27.78
C ALA A 628 17.88 -9.10 -29.10
N GLY A 629 17.65 -7.94 -29.71
CA GLY A 629 16.94 -7.85 -30.97
C GLY A 629 16.15 -6.56 -31.14
N TRP A 630 15.09 -6.61 -31.94
CA TRP A 630 14.19 -5.47 -32.15
C TRP A 630 13.02 -5.54 -31.17
N HIS A 631 12.63 -4.39 -30.63
CA HIS A 631 11.43 -4.24 -29.81
C HIS A 631 10.62 -3.08 -30.34
N GLN A 632 9.29 -3.21 -30.36
CA GLN A 632 8.43 -2.08 -30.64
C GLN A 632 8.52 -1.06 -29.49
N VAL A 633 8.39 0.21 -29.81
CA VAL A 633 8.35 1.30 -28.84
C VAL A 633 7.11 2.11 -29.09
N ARG A 634 6.37 2.38 -28.02
CA ARG A 634 5.28 3.36 -28.03
C ARG A 634 5.48 4.36 -26.91
N LEU A 635 5.28 5.64 -27.17
CA LEU A 635 5.46 6.69 -26.17
C LEU A 635 4.30 7.67 -26.25
N LEU A 636 3.57 7.80 -25.15
CA LEU A 636 2.57 8.83 -24.94
C LEU A 636 3.16 9.91 -24.04
N LEU A 637 3.26 11.13 -24.57
CA LEU A 637 3.62 12.32 -23.82
C LEU A 637 2.39 13.21 -23.67
N LEU A 638 2.05 13.53 -22.42
CA LEU A 638 0.91 14.39 -22.08
C LEU A 638 1.40 15.75 -21.62
N ARG A 639 0.64 16.79 -21.96
CA ARG A 639 0.88 18.16 -21.52
C ARG A 639 -0.45 18.84 -21.19
N GLU A 640 -0.70 19.01 -19.90
CA GLU A 640 -1.85 19.78 -19.43
C GLU A 640 -1.47 21.24 -19.15
N ASN A 641 -0.40 21.50 -18.37
CA ASN A 641 -0.04 22.86 -17.95
C ASN A 641 1.48 23.17 -17.84
N ASP A 642 2.39 22.19 -17.94
CA ASP A 642 3.84 22.40 -17.75
C ASP A 642 4.62 22.37 -19.07
N LEU A 643 5.62 23.24 -19.20
CA LEU A 643 6.55 23.38 -20.33
C LEU A 643 7.91 22.71 -20.06
N ALA A 644 8.07 22.00 -18.95
CA ALA A 644 9.32 21.33 -18.61
C ALA A 644 9.80 20.39 -19.74
N PRO A 645 11.12 20.35 -20.02
CA PRO A 645 11.65 19.51 -21.07
C PRO A 645 11.37 18.04 -20.78
N THR A 646 10.68 17.37 -21.70
CA THR A 646 10.45 15.93 -21.61
C THR A 646 11.57 15.14 -22.25
N GLN A 647 12.15 14.19 -21.52
CA GLN A 647 13.25 13.37 -21.99
C GLN A 647 13.05 11.91 -21.58
N VAL A 648 13.21 10.99 -22.55
CA VAL A 648 13.25 9.56 -22.27
C VAL A 648 14.70 9.13 -22.10
N TYR A 649 14.95 8.30 -21.10
CA TYR A 649 16.25 7.75 -20.78
C TYR A 649 16.17 6.23 -20.75
N TRP A 650 17.29 5.59 -21.05
CA TRP A 650 17.48 4.16 -20.83
C TRP A 650 18.80 3.86 -20.12
N GLN A 651 18.86 2.70 -19.50
CA GLN A 651 20.03 2.17 -18.84
C GLN A 651 20.24 0.77 -19.38
N GLN A 652 21.35 0.54 -20.09
CA GLN A 652 21.71 -0.80 -20.53
C GLN A 652 22.24 -1.64 -19.34
N PRO A 653 22.28 -2.98 -19.45
CA PRO A 653 22.87 -3.82 -18.42
C PRO A 653 24.28 -3.33 -18.04
N GLU A 654 24.50 -3.13 -16.73
CA GLU A 654 25.78 -2.69 -16.16
C GLU A 654 26.29 -1.31 -16.67
N ALA A 655 25.43 -0.52 -17.33
CA ALA A 655 25.74 0.82 -17.81
C ALA A 655 25.06 1.91 -16.94
N PRO A 656 25.53 3.16 -16.97
CA PRO A 656 24.81 4.29 -16.38
C PRO A 656 23.55 4.64 -17.19
N LEU A 657 22.59 5.31 -16.55
CA LEU A 657 21.42 5.87 -17.22
C LEU A 657 21.86 6.94 -18.24
N GLN A 658 21.32 6.88 -19.45
CA GLN A 658 21.63 7.78 -20.56
C GLN A 658 20.36 8.20 -21.29
N PRO A 659 20.29 9.40 -21.88
CA PRO A 659 19.16 9.78 -22.72
C PRO A 659 19.06 8.82 -23.92
N LEU A 660 17.84 8.35 -24.21
CA LEU A 660 17.56 7.67 -25.47
C LEU A 660 17.64 8.70 -26.60
N SER A 661 18.42 8.39 -27.63
CA SER A 661 18.75 9.32 -28.71
C SER A 661 18.20 8.84 -30.05
N THR A 662 18.24 9.70 -31.06
CA THR A 662 17.64 9.47 -32.39
C THR A 662 18.29 8.33 -33.17
N VAL A 663 19.49 7.92 -32.80
CA VAL A 663 20.17 6.75 -33.39
C VAL A 663 19.61 5.42 -32.89
N ASP A 664 18.78 5.46 -31.84
CA ASP A 664 18.26 4.27 -31.17
C ASP A 664 16.86 3.86 -31.68
N PHE A 665 16.18 4.72 -32.47
CA PHE A 665 14.79 4.51 -32.92
C PHE A 665 14.62 4.38 -34.44
N PHE A 666 13.67 3.53 -34.83
CA PHE A 666 13.40 3.16 -36.20
C PHE A 666 11.90 3.01 -36.49
N VAL A 667 11.50 3.28 -37.73
CA VAL A 667 10.14 3.01 -38.24
C VAL A 667 10.18 2.14 -39.47
N GLU A 668 9.10 1.40 -39.70
CA GLU A 668 8.90 0.67 -40.94
C GLU A 668 8.84 1.61 -42.16
N ARG A 669 9.51 1.21 -43.25
CA ARG A 669 9.35 1.89 -44.54
C ARG A 669 7.93 1.64 -45.04
N ALA A 670 7.22 2.72 -45.38
CA ALA A 670 5.97 2.60 -46.11
C ALA A 670 6.19 1.76 -47.38
N PRO A 671 5.26 0.87 -47.74
CA PRO A 671 5.35 0.15 -49.00
C PRO A 671 5.50 1.16 -50.14
N ALA A 672 6.44 0.89 -51.06
CA ALA A 672 6.59 1.73 -52.24
C ALA A 672 5.25 1.78 -52.99
N PRO A 673 4.81 2.97 -53.46
CA PRO A 673 3.52 3.12 -54.13
C PRO A 673 3.40 2.26 -55.39
#